data_AF-W3VFT3-F1
#
_entry.id   AF-W3VFT3-F1
#
_cell.length_a   1.000
_cell.length_b   1.000
_cell.length_c   1.000
_cell.angle_alpha   90.00
_cell.angle_beta   90.00
_cell.angle_gamma   90.00
#
_symmetry.space_group_name_H-M   'P 1'
#
loop_
_entity.id
_entity.type
_entity.pdbx_description
1 polymer ?
#
loop_
_entity_poly.entity_id
_entity_poly.type
_entity_poly.pdbx_seq_one_letter_code
_entity_poly.pdbx_strand_id
1 'polypeptide(L)'
;MAVNNYKHPNLKEQWGLAEDPNASDHIVTSRGQKLTRTVTAGGHDVDSSQPGFPIYHRRIANPFPLVCIATGASVLMLGFILVRNRSITNPSIYMAMALPLGMFGNFAACMFAFAEGSTYLATISGTLAGLLGGTALQFLPWTGIQATYLAGGAAGLNEYYKAEAMVYFIALIPIFLIFVASARTSGPVAGAALLITVALALLGAAYIGGAEDFMVAKASGAIFIIIGIMLFYAALSVMLAEEGWKILPSGREGIFVYNVESNVRVGASDVDSSLGYLPLSHRQGTPTPTAAPAYAGTRRHNCLASQPHPSIYSTFICASRSRNMDIEGFRKAGYAAVDRICDYYASLAERPVSAQVQPGFLSASIPTSAPETGEAWERIDNDYHSVIMPGITHWQHPNFYGYFPCNASFEGALADLYCASISNPGFNWSVSPSVTELEILMVDWVGRMLGLDDAFLSTSGTGGGIILGSASEVALTVAIAARERCIDRLTPQHPMPTVHTGTNGVGSLDADQDVASAGQSAAEVGADATLVANTRLAQWRGGLTSRLVMYGTTQTHTIAAKAALILGLDFRALPVSAESSYSLSGATLAAAIAEDVALGRVPFMLIATIGTTSSGAVDNLTEIVEVVAKHPTLWLHIDAAYAGVCLSLPELRAEMHLDAINSAAVDSFSTNLHKWGLVQFDCSPLHVRDRGDLSRALSITPTYLRTKQADAGNVLDLRNLQISLGRRFRSLKVWFVLRSYGLEGFRKHLRTTMQLANHFESLLRADDAGLLEIVALPRWALVVFRMNPKGEGVDVEQLNKAFWDDLEAQSAHFVLTQTSLPEVGFCIRFVVGSPQTQRHHVEHTWKLVAQTARSTWARFKSSCT
;
A
#
# COMPACT_ATOMS: atom_id res chain seq x y z
N MET A 1 -21.87 -37.43 -46.02
CA MET A 1 -22.59 -36.75 -44.93
C MET A 1 -22.28 -35.27 -45.04
N ALA A 2 -23.29 -34.41 -45.02
CA ALA A 2 -23.14 -32.97 -45.24
C ALA A 2 -22.20 -32.36 -44.20
N VAL A 3 -21.05 -31.88 -44.68
CA VAL A 3 -20.15 -30.95 -43.99
C VAL A 3 -20.73 -29.57 -44.26
N ASN A 4 -20.97 -28.77 -43.20
CA ASN A 4 -21.14 -27.30 -43.16
C ASN A 4 -22.13 -26.96 -42.04
N ASN A 5 -21.63 -26.49 -40.89
CA ASN A 5 -22.45 -25.72 -39.95
C ASN A 5 -21.62 -24.93 -38.93
N TYR A 6 -20.32 -24.65 -39.17
CA TYR A 6 -19.63 -23.67 -38.33
C TYR A 6 -20.04 -22.26 -38.75
N LYS A 7 -20.82 -21.58 -37.91
CA LYS A 7 -21.27 -20.21 -38.12
C LYS A 7 -20.37 -19.27 -37.32
N HIS A 8 -19.66 -18.36 -37.97
CA HIS A 8 -18.85 -17.38 -37.25
C HIS A 8 -19.74 -16.53 -36.31
N PRO A 9 -19.46 -16.49 -34.99
CA PRO A 9 -20.29 -15.76 -34.05
C PRO A 9 -20.14 -14.25 -34.27
N ASN A 10 -21.24 -13.50 -34.18
CA ASN A 10 -21.22 -12.03 -34.24
C ASN A 10 -20.67 -11.42 -32.93
N LEU A 11 -20.49 -10.10 -32.86
CA LEU A 11 -19.83 -9.45 -31.72
C LEU A 11 -20.59 -9.64 -30.40
N LYS A 12 -21.92 -9.72 -30.44
CA LYS A 12 -22.77 -9.97 -29.25
C LYS A 12 -22.60 -11.40 -28.76
N GLU A 13 -22.54 -12.37 -29.66
CA GLU A 13 -22.34 -13.79 -29.34
C GLU A 13 -20.91 -14.02 -28.80
N GLN A 14 -19.90 -13.37 -29.40
CA GLN A 14 -18.53 -13.39 -28.90
C GLN A 14 -18.46 -12.83 -27.47
N TRP A 15 -19.08 -11.68 -27.18
CA TRP A 15 -19.06 -11.09 -25.82
C TRP A 15 -19.97 -11.83 -24.81
N GLY A 16 -20.63 -12.92 -25.21
CA GLY A 16 -21.56 -13.67 -24.36
C GLY A 16 -22.85 -12.91 -24.03
N LEU A 17 -23.16 -11.87 -24.81
CA LEU A 17 -24.39 -11.08 -24.73
C LEU A 17 -25.53 -11.69 -25.57
N ALA A 18 -25.25 -12.70 -26.39
CA ALA A 18 -26.21 -13.51 -27.13
C ALA A 18 -25.77 -14.99 -27.11
N GLU A 19 -26.71 -15.91 -27.38
CA GLU A 19 -26.42 -17.35 -27.39
C GLU A 19 -25.48 -17.73 -28.54
N ASP A 20 -24.50 -18.57 -28.21
CA ASP A 20 -23.51 -19.05 -29.17
C ASP A 20 -24.16 -19.99 -30.21
N PRO A 21 -24.10 -19.65 -31.51
CA PRO A 21 -24.75 -20.42 -32.57
C PRO A 21 -24.11 -21.79 -32.82
N ASN A 22 -22.90 -22.06 -32.31
CA ASN A 22 -22.21 -23.34 -32.43
C ASN A 22 -22.23 -24.14 -31.12
N ALA A 23 -23.13 -23.79 -30.17
CA ALA A 23 -23.18 -24.39 -28.84
C ALA A 23 -23.30 -25.93 -28.85
N SER A 24 -23.95 -26.50 -29.88
CA SER A 24 -24.14 -27.93 -30.08
C SER A 24 -22.88 -28.68 -30.50
N ASP A 25 -21.88 -27.97 -31.04
CA ASP A 25 -20.69 -28.56 -31.65
C ASP A 25 -19.51 -28.63 -30.68
N HIS A 26 -19.74 -28.23 -29.43
CA HIS A 26 -18.76 -28.30 -28.33
C HIS A 26 -18.78 -29.64 -27.62
N ILE A 27 -17.62 -30.30 -27.55
CA ILE A 27 -17.34 -31.43 -26.68
C ILE A 27 -16.99 -30.89 -25.29
N VAL A 28 -17.71 -31.29 -24.25
CA VAL A 28 -17.40 -30.90 -22.86
C VAL A 28 -16.43 -31.90 -22.25
N THR A 29 -15.23 -31.45 -21.88
CA THR A 29 -14.24 -32.29 -21.19
C THR A 29 -14.69 -32.58 -19.75
N SER A 30 -14.10 -33.60 -19.10
CA SER A 30 -14.42 -33.99 -17.71
C SER A 30 -14.15 -32.88 -16.66
N ARG A 31 -13.47 -31.79 -17.06
CA ARG A 31 -13.25 -30.57 -16.26
C ARG A 31 -14.22 -29.43 -16.62
N GLY A 32 -15.24 -29.69 -17.43
CA GLY A 32 -16.27 -28.72 -17.81
C GLY A 32 -15.90 -27.75 -18.95
N GLN A 33 -14.80 -27.97 -19.67
CA GLN A 33 -14.37 -27.08 -20.77
C GLN A 33 -15.03 -27.49 -22.10
N LYS A 34 -15.58 -26.52 -22.84
CA LYS A 34 -16.22 -26.71 -24.15
C LYS A 34 -15.17 -26.60 -25.29
N LEU A 35 -15.00 -27.66 -26.08
CA LEU A 35 -14.08 -27.74 -27.22
C LEU A 35 -14.87 -27.92 -28.52
N THR A 36 -14.79 -26.99 -29.48
CA THR A 36 -15.54 -27.12 -30.74
C THR A 36 -14.86 -28.09 -31.69
N ARG A 37 -15.63 -29.00 -32.30
CA ARG A 37 -15.10 -29.89 -33.34
C ARG A 37 -15.09 -29.15 -34.69
N THR A 38 -13.92 -28.74 -35.18
CA THR A 38 -13.79 -28.20 -36.55
C THR A 38 -12.59 -28.78 -37.30
N VAL A 39 -12.84 -29.09 -38.57
CA VAL A 39 -11.86 -29.48 -39.59
C VAL A 39 -10.98 -28.26 -39.88
N THR A 40 -9.67 -28.44 -40.04
CA THR A 40 -8.79 -27.31 -40.42
C THR A 40 -9.15 -26.77 -41.80
N ALA A 41 -8.85 -25.49 -42.06
CA ALA A 41 -9.20 -24.79 -43.30
C ALA A 41 -8.63 -25.40 -44.61
N GLY A 42 -7.83 -26.47 -44.51
CA GLY A 42 -7.32 -27.25 -45.64
C GLY A 42 -8.14 -28.48 -46.03
N GLY A 43 -9.24 -28.80 -45.32
CA GLY A 43 -10.11 -29.94 -45.66
C GLY A 43 -9.56 -31.32 -45.27
N HIS A 44 -8.60 -31.39 -44.35
CA HIS A 44 -8.12 -32.66 -43.80
C HIS A 44 -8.85 -32.99 -42.48
N ASP A 45 -9.32 -34.24 -42.35
CA ASP A 45 -9.82 -34.77 -41.08
C ASP A 45 -8.76 -34.62 -39.98
N VAL A 46 -9.20 -34.21 -38.79
CA VAL A 46 -8.31 -34.03 -37.64
C VAL A 46 -7.74 -35.39 -37.26
N ASP A 47 -6.45 -35.60 -37.54
CA ASP A 47 -5.71 -36.75 -37.05
C ASP A 47 -5.52 -36.62 -35.53
N SER A 48 -6.34 -37.35 -34.77
CA SER A 48 -6.30 -37.39 -33.31
C SER A 48 -4.97 -37.90 -32.73
N SER A 49 -4.05 -38.40 -33.56
CA SER A 49 -2.71 -38.82 -33.14
C SER A 49 -1.66 -37.70 -33.21
N GLN A 50 -1.98 -36.54 -33.80
CA GLN A 50 -1.09 -35.38 -33.75
C GLN A 50 -1.28 -34.60 -32.44
N PRO A 51 -0.20 -34.17 -31.76
CA PRO A 51 -0.27 -33.32 -30.58
C PRO A 51 -0.61 -31.87 -30.98
N GLY A 52 -1.81 -31.68 -31.55
CA GLY A 52 -2.36 -30.36 -31.86
C GLY A 52 -3.00 -29.74 -30.61
N PHE A 53 -2.80 -28.44 -30.42
CA PHE A 53 -3.48 -27.70 -29.34
C PHE A 53 -5.00 -27.71 -29.56
N PRO A 54 -5.81 -27.92 -28.50
CA PRO A 54 -7.27 -27.84 -28.62
C PRO A 54 -7.70 -26.47 -29.14
N ILE A 55 -8.56 -26.45 -30.17
CA ILE A 55 -9.14 -25.21 -30.71
C ILE A 55 -10.28 -24.79 -29.77
N TYR A 56 -10.09 -23.68 -29.06
CA TYR A 56 -11.08 -23.11 -28.15
C TYR A 56 -12.10 -22.27 -28.94
N HIS A 57 -13.38 -22.40 -28.60
CA HIS A 57 -14.37 -21.45 -29.07
C HIS A 57 -14.09 -20.06 -28.48
N ARG A 58 -13.86 -19.07 -29.33
CA ARG A 58 -13.48 -17.74 -28.86
C ARG A 58 -14.69 -16.89 -28.51
N ARG A 59 -14.62 -16.34 -27.30
CA ARG A 59 -15.41 -15.17 -26.89
C ARG A 59 -14.67 -13.85 -27.09
N ILE A 60 -13.38 -13.88 -27.40
CA ILE A 60 -12.54 -12.68 -27.49
C ILE A 60 -11.56 -12.79 -28.67
N ALA A 61 -11.63 -11.76 -29.54
CA ALA A 61 -10.67 -11.31 -30.55
C ALA A 61 -10.37 -12.23 -31.76
N ASN A 62 -10.69 -11.69 -32.95
CA ASN A 62 -10.20 -12.13 -34.25
C ASN A 62 -8.74 -11.63 -34.43
N PRO A 63 -7.76 -12.51 -34.78
CA PRO A 63 -6.36 -12.13 -34.81
C PRO A 63 -6.04 -11.14 -35.94
N PHE A 64 -6.77 -11.16 -37.06
CA PHE A 64 -6.48 -10.27 -38.18
C PHE A 64 -6.78 -8.79 -37.88
N PRO A 65 -7.98 -8.40 -37.39
CA PRO A 65 -8.24 -7.04 -36.91
C PRO A 65 -7.25 -6.58 -35.85
N LEU A 66 -6.82 -7.50 -34.97
CA LEU A 66 -5.83 -7.19 -33.93
C LEU A 66 -4.46 -6.81 -34.52
N VAL A 67 -3.97 -7.57 -35.52
CA VAL A 67 -2.74 -7.23 -36.28
C VAL A 67 -2.87 -5.86 -36.93
N CYS A 68 -3.99 -5.61 -37.63
CA CYS A 68 -4.22 -4.37 -38.36
C CYS A 68 -4.33 -3.15 -37.44
N ILE A 69 -5.03 -3.26 -36.32
CA ILE A 69 -5.15 -2.18 -35.32
C ILE A 69 -3.81 -1.90 -34.65
N ALA A 70 -3.11 -2.95 -34.20
CA ALA A 70 -1.82 -2.84 -33.51
C ALA A 70 -0.76 -2.20 -34.42
N THR A 71 -0.62 -2.73 -35.63
CA THR A 71 0.34 -2.23 -36.62
C THR A 71 -0.06 -0.84 -37.10
N GLY A 72 -1.35 -0.63 -37.40
CA GLY A 72 -1.90 0.63 -37.89
C GLY A 72 -1.73 1.78 -36.91
N ALA A 73 -2.02 1.57 -35.62
CA ALA A 73 -1.81 2.57 -34.57
C ALA A 73 -0.33 2.97 -34.45
N SER A 74 0.57 1.98 -34.53
CA SER A 74 2.00 2.19 -34.33
C SER A 74 2.63 2.98 -35.47
N VAL A 75 2.37 2.57 -36.72
CA VAL A 75 2.89 3.29 -37.89
C VAL A 75 2.25 4.66 -38.04
N LEU A 76 0.97 4.83 -37.67
CA LEU A 76 0.30 6.13 -37.67
C LEU A 76 0.98 7.12 -36.71
N MET A 77 1.31 6.67 -35.49
CA MET A 77 2.06 7.47 -34.52
C MET A 77 3.47 7.80 -35.01
N LEU A 78 4.19 6.83 -35.58
CA LEU A 78 5.51 7.06 -36.19
C LEU A 78 5.43 8.12 -37.28
N GLY A 79 4.41 8.03 -38.14
CA GLY A 79 4.17 8.97 -39.23
C GLY A 79 3.94 10.40 -38.74
N PHE A 80 3.16 10.60 -37.67
CA PHE A 80 2.97 11.94 -37.09
C PHE A 80 4.24 12.55 -36.51
N ILE A 81 5.10 11.73 -35.90
CA ILE A 81 6.40 12.15 -35.37
C ILE A 81 7.34 12.55 -36.52
N LEU A 82 7.44 11.71 -37.56
CA LEU A 82 8.32 11.97 -38.71
C LEU A 82 7.87 13.19 -39.54
N VAL A 83 6.57 13.41 -39.68
CA VAL A 83 6.02 14.61 -40.37
C VAL A 83 6.20 15.89 -39.53
N ARG A 84 6.40 15.75 -38.20
CA ARG A 84 6.49 16.86 -37.22
C ARG A 84 5.24 17.76 -37.25
N ASN A 85 4.07 17.15 -37.43
CA ASN A 85 2.80 17.89 -37.40
C ASN A 85 2.60 18.51 -36.00
N ARG A 86 2.24 19.80 -35.92
CA ARG A 86 2.02 20.55 -34.66
C ARG A 86 3.16 20.50 -33.64
N SER A 87 4.42 20.44 -34.09
CA SER A 87 5.60 20.37 -33.22
C SER A 87 5.67 19.10 -32.35
N ILE A 88 5.02 18.01 -32.78
CA ILE A 88 5.22 16.69 -32.17
C ILE A 88 6.62 16.22 -32.55
N THR A 89 7.57 16.45 -31.64
CA THR A 89 8.98 16.07 -31.81
C THR A 89 9.47 15.13 -30.70
N ASN A 90 8.64 14.84 -29.70
CA ASN A 90 9.04 14.07 -28.54
C ASN A 90 9.03 12.56 -28.85
N PRO A 91 10.19 11.88 -28.91
CA PRO A 91 10.26 10.44 -29.15
C PRO A 91 9.57 9.64 -28.05
N SER A 92 9.43 10.19 -26.84
CA SER A 92 8.72 9.56 -25.72
C SER A 92 7.25 9.26 -26.03
N ILE A 93 6.62 9.96 -26.99
CA ILE A 93 5.25 9.65 -27.44
C ILE A 93 5.22 8.30 -28.15
N TYR A 94 6.23 8.01 -28.99
CA TYR A 94 6.37 6.70 -29.63
C TYR A 94 6.56 5.60 -28.57
N MET A 95 7.32 5.93 -27.52
CA MET A 95 7.66 4.99 -26.44
C MET A 95 6.53 4.67 -25.50
N ALA A 96 5.75 5.67 -25.11
CA ALA A 96 4.67 5.49 -24.18
C ALA A 96 3.41 4.90 -24.83
N MET A 97 3.21 5.12 -26.13
CA MET A 97 1.94 4.80 -26.80
C MET A 97 2.09 3.80 -27.96
N ALA A 98 3.00 4.04 -28.91
CA ALA A 98 3.12 3.18 -30.09
C ALA A 98 3.73 1.81 -29.75
N LEU A 99 4.72 1.77 -28.85
CA LEU A 99 5.42 0.55 -28.45
C LEU A 99 4.50 -0.48 -27.76
N PRO A 100 3.68 -0.13 -26.74
CA PRO A 100 2.75 -1.09 -26.15
C PRO A 100 1.66 -1.56 -27.12
N LEU A 101 1.17 -0.67 -27.99
CA LEU A 101 0.09 -0.98 -28.93
C LEU A 101 0.54 -1.88 -30.08
N GLY A 102 1.74 -1.65 -30.63
CA GLY A 102 2.28 -2.38 -31.77
C GLY A 102 2.88 -3.72 -31.43
N MET A 103 3.77 -3.76 -30.44
CA MET A 103 4.51 -4.97 -30.08
C MET A 103 3.60 -5.99 -29.40
N PHE A 104 2.93 -5.61 -28.30
CA PHE A 104 2.08 -6.55 -27.57
C PHE A 104 0.84 -6.93 -28.36
N GLY A 105 0.25 -5.99 -29.11
CA GLY A 105 -0.91 -6.27 -29.96
C GLY A 105 -0.60 -7.31 -31.04
N ASN A 106 0.51 -7.15 -31.77
CA ASN A 106 0.93 -8.13 -32.78
C ASN A 106 1.44 -9.44 -32.16
N PHE A 107 2.09 -9.40 -30.98
CA PHE A 107 2.50 -10.62 -30.27
C PHE A 107 1.28 -11.44 -29.81
N ALA A 108 0.27 -10.77 -29.24
CA ALA A 108 -0.99 -11.40 -28.89
C ALA A 108 -1.67 -11.99 -30.13
N ALA A 109 -1.72 -11.24 -31.23
CA ALA A 109 -2.26 -11.74 -32.49
C ALA A 109 -1.47 -12.94 -33.04
N CYS A 110 -0.16 -13.00 -32.84
CA CYS A 110 0.67 -14.16 -33.18
C CYS A 110 0.29 -15.39 -32.37
N MET A 111 0.17 -15.25 -31.04
CA MET A 111 -0.27 -16.35 -30.18
C MET A 111 -1.66 -16.85 -30.56
N PHE A 112 -2.57 -15.93 -30.86
CA PHE A 112 -3.91 -16.26 -31.31
C PHE A 112 -3.91 -16.93 -32.70
N ALA A 113 -3.16 -16.42 -33.67
CA ALA A 113 -3.07 -17.02 -35.00
C ALA A 113 -2.40 -18.41 -34.96
N PHE A 114 -1.40 -18.59 -34.10
CA PHE A 114 -0.74 -19.87 -33.89
C PHE A 114 -1.71 -20.90 -33.27
N ALA A 115 -2.49 -20.48 -32.26
CA ALA A 115 -3.51 -21.31 -31.65
C ALA A 115 -4.65 -21.69 -32.63
N GLU A 116 -4.89 -20.90 -33.67
CA GLU A 116 -5.83 -21.22 -34.76
C GLU A 116 -5.25 -22.16 -35.83
N GLY A 117 -3.96 -22.51 -35.73
CA GLY A 117 -3.25 -23.23 -36.78
C GLY A 117 -2.96 -22.39 -38.03
N SER A 118 -3.16 -21.06 -37.97
CA SER A 118 -2.80 -20.14 -39.05
C SER A 118 -1.32 -19.78 -38.96
N THR A 119 -0.47 -20.69 -39.44
CA THR A 119 0.99 -20.52 -39.46
C THR A 119 1.42 -19.27 -40.24
N TYR A 120 0.69 -18.94 -41.30
CA TYR A 120 0.93 -17.72 -42.10
C TYR A 120 0.69 -16.45 -41.29
N LEU A 121 -0.48 -16.30 -40.65
CA LEU A 121 -0.81 -15.11 -39.87
C LEU A 121 0.05 -15.02 -38.59
N ALA A 122 0.37 -16.16 -37.97
CA ALA A 122 1.29 -16.23 -36.84
C ALA A 122 2.69 -15.74 -37.23
N THR A 123 3.20 -16.15 -38.39
CA THR A 123 4.50 -15.70 -38.90
C THR A 123 4.48 -14.20 -39.16
N ILE A 124 3.47 -13.68 -39.86
CA ILE A 124 3.35 -12.24 -40.17
C ILE A 124 3.31 -11.40 -38.90
N SER A 125 2.43 -11.74 -37.97
CA SER A 125 2.22 -10.98 -36.74
C SER A 125 3.42 -11.08 -35.79
N GLY A 126 4.07 -12.25 -35.70
CA GLY A 126 5.32 -12.42 -34.96
C GLY A 126 6.46 -11.58 -35.54
N THR A 127 6.61 -11.55 -36.86
CA THR A 127 7.59 -10.72 -37.56
C THR A 127 7.34 -9.23 -37.35
N LEU A 128 6.07 -8.78 -37.42
CA LEU A 128 5.69 -7.39 -37.15
C LEU A 128 5.91 -7.01 -35.68
N ALA A 129 5.61 -7.90 -34.75
CA ALA A 129 5.89 -7.68 -33.32
C ALA A 129 7.39 -7.54 -33.06
N GLY A 130 8.22 -8.38 -33.69
CA GLY A 130 9.68 -8.29 -33.59
C GLY A 130 10.22 -6.99 -34.19
N LEU A 131 9.69 -6.54 -35.33
CA LEU A 131 10.10 -5.29 -35.96
C LEU A 131 9.71 -4.06 -35.12
N LEU A 132 8.44 -3.97 -34.72
CA LEU A 132 7.94 -2.85 -33.93
C LEU A 132 8.56 -2.84 -32.54
N GLY A 133 8.76 -4.01 -31.92
CA GLY A 133 9.46 -4.15 -30.64
C GLY A 133 10.95 -3.82 -30.72
N GLY A 134 11.65 -4.29 -31.77
CA GLY A 134 13.07 -4.03 -31.97
C GLY A 134 13.38 -2.56 -32.22
N THR A 135 12.56 -1.87 -33.04
CA THR A 135 12.68 -0.42 -33.26
C THR A 135 12.37 0.36 -31.99
N ALA A 136 11.34 -0.06 -31.25
CA ALA A 136 11.00 0.48 -29.94
C ALA A 136 12.14 0.41 -28.92
N LEU A 137 12.83 -0.72 -28.77
CA LEU A 137 13.90 -0.90 -27.79
C LEU A 137 15.02 0.16 -27.89
N GLN A 138 15.23 0.74 -29.08
CA GLN A 138 16.25 1.77 -29.32
C GLN A 138 15.98 3.07 -28.56
N PHE A 139 14.71 3.41 -28.39
CA PHE A 139 14.26 4.66 -27.79
C PHE A 139 13.91 4.50 -26.30
N LEU A 140 14.07 3.29 -25.72
CA LEU A 140 13.84 3.04 -24.29
C LEU A 140 15.03 3.56 -23.49
N PRO A 141 14.85 4.53 -22.57
CA PRO A 141 15.96 5.14 -21.85
C PRO A 141 16.84 4.14 -21.08
N TRP A 142 16.24 3.05 -20.58
CA TRP A 142 16.92 2.05 -19.76
C TRP A 142 17.64 0.95 -20.55
N THR A 143 17.46 0.84 -21.87
CA THR A 143 18.24 -0.14 -22.66
C THR A 143 19.66 0.32 -22.87
N GLY A 144 19.93 1.63 -22.69
CA GLY A 144 21.26 2.23 -22.85
C GLY A 144 21.75 2.26 -24.30
N ILE A 145 20.96 1.79 -25.28
CA ILE A 145 21.36 1.69 -26.69
C ILE A 145 21.71 3.08 -27.21
N GLN A 146 20.79 4.04 -27.17
CA GLN A 146 21.05 5.43 -27.58
C GLN A 146 22.15 6.10 -26.76
N ALA A 147 22.14 5.92 -25.43
CA ALA A 147 23.12 6.53 -24.54
C ALA A 147 24.57 6.09 -24.85
N THR A 148 24.76 4.83 -25.27
CA THR A 148 26.08 4.29 -25.63
C THR A 148 26.66 4.98 -26.86
N TYR A 149 25.84 5.29 -27.86
CA TYR A 149 26.30 6.05 -29.03
C TYR A 149 26.49 7.53 -28.69
N LEU A 150 25.61 8.13 -27.89
CA LEU A 150 25.65 9.56 -27.53
C LEU A 150 26.83 9.93 -26.61
N ALA A 151 27.41 8.96 -25.88
CA ALA A 151 28.61 9.16 -25.07
C ALA A 151 29.84 9.61 -25.91
N GLY A 152 29.86 9.32 -27.21
CA GLY A 152 30.92 9.75 -28.14
C GLY A 152 30.74 11.15 -28.74
N GLY A 153 29.77 11.94 -28.26
CA GLY A 153 29.49 13.28 -28.79
C GLY A 153 28.96 13.26 -30.23
N ALA A 154 29.27 14.30 -31.02
CA ALA A 154 28.75 14.45 -32.39
C ALA A 154 29.15 13.30 -33.34
N ALA A 155 30.33 12.70 -33.15
CA ALA A 155 30.77 11.53 -33.91
C ALA A 155 29.93 10.30 -33.57
N GLY A 156 29.61 10.11 -32.28
CA GLY A 156 28.76 9.04 -31.81
C GLY A 156 27.30 9.14 -32.30
N LEU A 157 26.76 10.36 -32.40
CA LEU A 157 25.44 10.61 -32.99
C LEU A 157 25.39 10.25 -34.49
N ASN A 158 26.47 10.50 -35.23
CA ASN A 158 26.58 10.13 -36.64
C ASN A 158 26.56 8.60 -36.82
N GLU A 159 27.31 7.89 -35.99
CA GLU A 159 27.34 6.42 -35.99
C GLU A 159 26.00 5.81 -35.53
N TYR A 160 25.27 6.48 -34.62
CA TYR A 160 23.91 6.10 -34.25
C TYR A 160 22.96 6.14 -35.46
N TYR A 161 22.93 7.24 -36.22
CA TYR A 161 22.05 7.36 -37.39
C TYR A 161 22.38 6.35 -38.49
N LYS A 162 23.67 6.07 -38.73
CA LYS A 162 24.06 4.99 -39.66
C LYS A 162 23.61 3.61 -39.20
N ALA A 163 23.72 3.33 -37.90
CA ALA A 163 23.23 2.08 -37.32
C ALA A 163 21.70 1.97 -37.43
N GLU A 164 20.98 3.07 -37.17
CA GLU A 164 19.52 3.14 -37.32
C GLU A 164 19.08 2.91 -38.77
N ALA A 165 19.78 3.53 -39.73
CA ALA A 165 19.55 3.31 -41.16
C ALA A 165 19.68 1.83 -41.54
N MET A 166 20.69 1.14 -41.03
CA MET A 166 20.91 -0.28 -41.27
C MET A 166 19.76 -1.15 -40.75
N VAL A 167 19.22 -0.83 -39.56
CA VAL A 167 18.06 -1.55 -39.00
C VAL A 167 16.85 -1.42 -39.92
N TYR A 168 16.56 -0.22 -40.44
CA TYR A 168 15.44 -0.02 -41.35
C TYR A 168 15.63 -0.74 -42.69
N PHE A 169 16.86 -0.79 -43.24
CA PHE A 169 17.14 -1.56 -44.45
C PHE A 169 17.00 -3.07 -44.24
N ILE A 170 17.48 -3.61 -43.11
CA ILE A 170 17.34 -5.04 -42.78
C ILE A 170 15.86 -5.40 -42.61
N ALA A 171 15.08 -4.52 -42.00
CA ALA A 171 13.64 -4.70 -41.81
C ALA A 171 12.84 -4.81 -43.12
N LEU A 172 13.37 -4.33 -44.25
CA LEU A 172 12.73 -4.44 -45.56
C LEU A 172 12.56 -5.89 -46.00
N ILE A 173 13.54 -6.75 -45.72
CA ILE A 173 13.59 -8.11 -46.22
C ILE A 173 12.35 -8.91 -45.78
N PRO A 174 12.05 -9.04 -44.47
CA PRO A 174 10.88 -9.79 -44.04
C PRO A 174 9.56 -9.15 -44.49
N ILE A 175 9.44 -7.81 -44.52
CA ILE A 175 8.20 -7.15 -44.95
C ILE A 175 7.96 -7.32 -46.46
N PHE A 176 9.02 -7.28 -47.27
CA PHE A 176 8.92 -7.54 -48.70
C PHE A 176 8.50 -8.99 -48.98
N LEU A 177 8.97 -9.96 -48.18
CA LEU A 177 8.50 -11.34 -48.26
C LEU A 177 7.00 -11.45 -47.90
N ILE A 178 6.52 -10.68 -46.92
CA ILE A 178 5.09 -10.59 -46.60
C ILE A 178 4.31 -10.02 -47.78
N PHE A 179 4.82 -8.98 -48.45
CA PHE A 179 4.23 -8.45 -49.67
C PHE A 179 4.13 -9.51 -50.78
N VAL A 180 5.22 -10.21 -51.10
CA VAL A 180 5.23 -11.27 -52.13
C VAL A 180 4.24 -12.39 -51.78
N ALA A 181 4.20 -12.80 -50.51
CA ALA A 181 3.30 -13.84 -50.06
C ALA A 181 1.82 -13.41 -50.01
N SER A 182 1.53 -12.12 -49.81
CA SER A 182 0.18 -11.57 -49.74
C SER A 182 -0.36 -11.06 -51.08
N ALA A 183 0.49 -10.86 -52.09
CA ALA A 183 0.15 -10.28 -53.38
C ALA A 183 -0.96 -11.02 -54.14
N ARG A 184 -1.12 -12.33 -53.89
CA ARG A 184 -2.18 -13.16 -54.51
C ARG A 184 -3.38 -13.42 -53.59
N THR A 185 -3.31 -13.03 -52.32
CA THR A 185 -4.28 -13.42 -51.29
C THR A 185 -5.05 -12.24 -50.69
N SER A 186 -4.46 -11.04 -50.63
CA SER A 186 -5.15 -9.85 -50.11
C SER A 186 -4.55 -8.55 -50.64
N GLY A 187 -5.33 -7.79 -51.42
CA GLY A 187 -4.92 -6.50 -52.00
C GLY A 187 -4.55 -5.43 -50.98
N PRO A 188 -5.36 -5.15 -49.94
CA PRO A 188 -5.05 -4.19 -48.88
C PRO A 188 -3.83 -4.58 -48.04
N VAL A 189 -3.65 -5.87 -47.75
CA VAL A 189 -2.50 -6.35 -46.97
C VAL A 189 -1.23 -6.27 -47.81
N ALA A 190 -1.28 -6.70 -49.07
CA ALA A 190 -0.16 -6.56 -50.00
C ALA A 190 0.17 -5.09 -50.27
N GLY A 191 -0.84 -4.25 -50.45
CA GLY A 191 -0.68 -2.80 -50.62
C GLY A 191 -0.05 -2.15 -49.40
N ALA A 192 -0.50 -2.49 -48.19
CA ALA A 192 0.11 -2.01 -46.95
C ALA A 192 1.55 -2.50 -46.78
N ALA A 193 1.84 -3.78 -47.02
CA ALA A 193 3.19 -4.34 -46.92
C ALA A 193 4.16 -3.70 -47.94
N LEU A 194 3.71 -3.45 -49.16
CA LEU A 194 4.49 -2.75 -50.18
C LEU A 194 4.78 -1.30 -49.76
N LEU A 195 3.77 -0.57 -49.27
CA LEU A 195 3.95 0.80 -48.81
C LEU A 195 4.86 0.86 -47.56
N ILE A 196 4.77 -0.10 -46.63
CA ILE A 196 5.68 -0.19 -45.48
C ILE A 196 7.12 -0.41 -45.98
N THR A 197 7.31 -1.26 -46.99
CA THR A 197 8.63 -1.48 -47.61
C THR A 197 9.18 -0.17 -48.20
N VAL A 198 8.36 0.59 -48.94
CA VAL A 198 8.77 1.88 -49.49
C VAL A 198 9.09 2.90 -48.39
N ALA A 199 8.24 2.99 -47.35
CA ALA A 199 8.43 3.91 -46.24
C ALA A 199 9.71 3.62 -45.44
N LEU A 200 9.99 2.34 -45.17
CA LEU A 200 11.23 1.92 -44.50
C LEU A 200 12.47 2.19 -45.36
N ALA A 201 12.39 2.03 -46.68
CA ALA A 201 13.51 2.32 -47.57
C ALA A 201 13.85 3.82 -47.60
N LEU A 202 12.81 4.66 -47.64
CA LEU A 202 12.98 6.11 -47.50
C LEU A 202 13.51 6.48 -46.12
N LEU A 203 13.04 5.83 -45.05
CA LEU A 203 13.51 6.12 -43.69
C LEU A 203 14.98 5.72 -43.51
N GLY A 204 15.39 4.56 -44.02
CA GLY A 204 16.80 4.17 -44.05
C GLY A 204 17.67 5.16 -44.84
N ALA A 205 17.19 5.60 -46.01
CA ALA A 205 17.88 6.62 -46.81
C ALA A 205 17.98 7.98 -46.11
N ALA A 206 16.99 8.34 -45.28
CA ALA A 206 17.01 9.58 -44.51
C ALA A 206 18.13 9.62 -43.46
N TYR A 207 18.60 8.47 -42.96
CA TYR A 207 19.61 8.40 -41.90
C TYR A 207 21.00 7.93 -42.38
N ILE A 208 21.11 7.39 -43.60
CA ILE A 208 22.36 6.77 -44.11
C ILE A 208 23.55 7.74 -44.20
N GLY A 209 23.28 9.04 -44.35
CA GLY A 209 24.32 10.08 -44.40
C GLY A 209 24.96 10.42 -43.05
N GLY A 210 24.52 9.79 -41.96
CA GLY A 210 24.99 10.11 -40.60
C GLY A 210 24.37 11.38 -39.99
N ALA A 211 23.33 11.92 -40.64
CA ALA A 211 22.45 12.96 -40.15
C ALA A 211 21.06 12.75 -40.78
N GLU A 212 19.99 13.19 -40.09
CA GLU A 212 18.62 13.07 -40.59
C GLU A 212 18.38 14.04 -41.77
N ASP A 213 18.10 13.50 -42.95
CA ASP A 213 17.47 14.27 -44.03
C ASP A 213 15.98 14.44 -43.74
N PHE A 214 15.63 15.61 -43.22
CA PHE A 214 14.26 15.92 -42.81
C PHE A 214 13.23 15.82 -43.94
N MET A 215 13.61 16.06 -45.21
CA MET A 215 12.65 15.99 -46.31
C MET A 215 12.33 14.53 -46.66
N VAL A 216 13.35 13.67 -46.67
CA VAL A 216 13.17 12.23 -46.92
C VAL A 216 12.44 11.56 -45.74
N ALA A 217 12.77 11.94 -44.50
CA ALA A 217 12.07 11.46 -43.30
C ALA A 217 10.59 11.85 -43.29
N LYS A 218 10.26 13.10 -43.66
CA LYS A 218 8.86 13.56 -43.81
C LYS A 218 8.10 12.79 -44.88
N ALA A 219 8.73 12.51 -46.02
CA ALA A 219 8.11 11.72 -47.08
C ALA A 219 7.78 10.29 -46.60
N SER A 220 8.71 9.65 -45.87
CA SER A 220 8.45 8.37 -45.21
C SER A 220 7.29 8.46 -44.21
N GLY A 221 7.29 9.49 -43.36
CA GLY A 221 6.24 9.73 -42.37
C GLY A 221 4.84 9.89 -42.98
N ALA A 222 4.72 10.59 -44.11
CA ALA A 222 3.45 10.75 -44.83
C ALA A 222 2.90 9.39 -45.33
N ILE A 223 3.79 8.51 -45.81
CA ILE A 223 3.41 7.16 -46.25
C ILE A 223 2.95 6.32 -45.05
N PHE A 224 3.63 6.40 -43.89
CA PHE A 224 3.20 5.71 -42.66
C PHE A 224 1.82 6.13 -42.15
N ILE A 225 1.46 7.42 -42.29
CA ILE A 225 0.10 7.89 -41.96
C ILE A 225 -0.94 7.21 -42.88
N ILE A 226 -0.67 7.15 -44.18
CA ILE A 226 -1.56 6.50 -45.16
C ILE A 226 -1.74 5.01 -44.82
N ILE A 227 -0.63 4.31 -44.53
CA ILE A 227 -0.66 2.90 -44.12
C ILE A 227 -1.51 2.70 -42.87
N GLY A 228 -1.33 3.55 -41.85
CA GLY A 228 -2.09 3.48 -40.61
C GLY A 228 -3.60 3.54 -40.86
N ILE A 229 -4.03 4.52 -41.65
CA ILE A 229 -5.45 4.69 -42.04
C ILE A 229 -5.95 3.48 -42.82
N MET A 230 -5.16 2.96 -43.78
CA MET A 230 -5.52 1.77 -44.56
C MET A 230 -5.71 0.54 -43.69
N LEU A 231 -4.85 0.32 -42.69
CA LEU A 231 -4.93 -0.83 -41.79
C LEU A 231 -6.12 -0.72 -40.83
N PHE A 232 -6.41 0.47 -40.29
CA PHE A 232 -7.64 0.69 -39.52
C PHE A 232 -8.90 0.43 -40.37
N TYR A 233 -8.90 0.89 -41.61
CA TYR A 233 -9.99 0.64 -42.55
C TYR A 233 -10.16 -0.86 -42.85
N ALA A 234 -9.05 -1.60 -43.04
CA ALA A 234 -9.08 -3.05 -43.23
C ALA A 234 -9.61 -3.79 -41.99
N ALA A 235 -9.17 -3.42 -40.78
CA ALA A 235 -9.67 -4.00 -39.53
C ALA A 235 -11.18 -3.77 -39.38
N LEU A 236 -11.63 -2.53 -39.59
CA LEU A 236 -13.04 -2.15 -39.49
C LEU A 236 -13.89 -2.90 -40.52
N SER A 237 -13.38 -3.09 -41.74
CA SER A 237 -14.10 -3.83 -42.79
C SER A 237 -14.33 -5.29 -42.43
N VAL A 238 -13.38 -5.94 -41.74
CA VAL A 238 -13.53 -7.33 -41.28
C VAL A 238 -14.48 -7.42 -40.09
N MET A 239 -14.34 -6.52 -39.12
CA MET A 239 -15.22 -6.50 -37.94
C MET A 239 -16.68 -6.20 -38.32
N LEU A 240 -16.91 -5.31 -39.30
CA LEU A 240 -18.27 -4.98 -39.75
C LEU A 240 -18.83 -6.00 -40.74
N ALA A 241 -17.99 -6.75 -41.45
CA ALA A 241 -18.45 -7.89 -42.25
C ALA A 241 -19.06 -9.00 -41.37
N GLU A 242 -18.53 -9.22 -40.16
CA GLU A 242 -19.12 -10.16 -39.17
C GLU A 242 -20.55 -9.72 -38.73
N GLU A 243 -20.84 -8.42 -38.79
CA GLU A 243 -22.17 -7.85 -38.52
C GLU A 243 -23.07 -7.78 -39.77
N GLY A 244 -22.59 -8.24 -40.92
CA GLY A 244 -23.32 -8.23 -42.20
C GLY A 244 -23.14 -6.97 -43.05
N TRP A 245 -22.23 -6.06 -42.68
CA TRP A 245 -22.00 -4.78 -43.36
C TRP A 245 -20.77 -4.87 -44.27
N LYS A 246 -20.94 -4.76 -45.59
CA LYS A 246 -19.85 -4.82 -46.58
C LYS A 246 -19.38 -3.40 -46.96
N ILE A 247 -18.20 -3.02 -46.48
CA ILE A 247 -17.62 -1.68 -46.68
C ILE A 247 -16.61 -1.63 -47.85
N LEU A 248 -15.94 -2.75 -48.14
CA LEU A 248 -15.06 -2.87 -49.30
C LEU A 248 -15.87 -3.37 -50.51
N PRO A 249 -15.69 -2.80 -51.72
CA PRO A 249 -16.30 -3.35 -52.93
C PRO A 249 -15.76 -4.77 -53.14
N SER A 250 -16.66 -5.76 -53.06
CA SER A 250 -16.36 -7.15 -53.36
C SER A 250 -16.13 -7.29 -54.87
N GLY A 251 -14.90 -7.05 -55.31
CA GLY A 251 -14.47 -7.26 -56.68
C GLY A 251 -14.28 -8.75 -56.95
N ARG A 252 -15.09 -9.29 -57.89
CA ARG A 252 -15.08 -10.66 -58.45
C ARG A 252 -15.02 -11.80 -57.42
N GLU A 253 -16.09 -12.59 -57.41
CA GLU A 253 -16.19 -13.90 -56.75
C GLU A 253 -14.83 -14.61 -56.72
N GLY A 254 -14.19 -14.61 -55.54
CA GLY A 254 -12.86 -15.21 -55.37
C GLY A 254 -11.87 -14.43 -54.50
N ILE A 255 -12.11 -13.16 -54.17
CA ILE A 255 -11.24 -12.40 -53.26
C ILE A 255 -12.14 -11.60 -52.31
N PHE A 256 -11.98 -11.80 -50.99
CA PHE A 256 -12.79 -11.25 -49.87
C PHE A 256 -14.03 -12.03 -49.43
N VAL A 257 -13.81 -13.26 -48.96
CA VAL A 257 -14.32 -13.80 -47.67
C VAL A 257 -13.33 -14.93 -47.33
N TYR A 258 -12.89 -15.09 -46.06
CA TYR A 258 -12.42 -16.39 -45.60
C TYR A 258 -13.63 -17.33 -45.61
N ASN A 259 -13.98 -17.84 -46.80
CA ASN A 259 -15.02 -18.84 -46.95
C ASN A 259 -14.34 -20.18 -46.65
N VAL A 260 -14.66 -20.78 -45.50
CA VAL A 260 -14.21 -22.13 -45.13
C VAL A 260 -15.08 -23.17 -45.84
N GLU A 261 -15.31 -22.96 -47.13
CA GLU A 261 -15.95 -23.93 -48.01
C GLU A 261 -15.17 -24.01 -49.31
N SER A 262 -14.76 -25.23 -49.63
CA SER A 262 -14.25 -25.72 -50.91
C SER A 262 -12.75 -25.54 -51.20
N ASN A 263 -11.97 -26.55 -50.80
CA ASN A 263 -11.00 -27.17 -51.69
C ASN A 263 -11.55 -28.53 -52.17
N VAL A 264 -12.51 -28.51 -53.11
CA VAL A 264 -12.76 -29.65 -53.99
C VAL A 264 -13.07 -29.07 -55.37
N ARG A 265 -12.19 -29.33 -56.34
CA ARG A 265 -12.54 -29.20 -57.77
C ARG A 265 -13.58 -30.25 -58.10
N VAL A 266 -14.81 -29.84 -58.41
CA VAL A 266 -15.71 -30.63 -59.28
C VAL A 266 -16.30 -29.67 -60.31
N GLY A 267 -16.19 -30.05 -61.58
CA GLY A 267 -16.64 -29.25 -62.71
C GLY A 267 -18.17 -29.19 -62.85
N ALA A 268 -18.60 -28.07 -63.44
CA ALA A 268 -19.80 -27.85 -64.25
C ALA A 268 -21.12 -28.57 -63.86
N SER A 269 -22.14 -27.79 -63.51
CA SER A 269 -23.33 -27.58 -64.36
C SER A 269 -24.37 -26.68 -63.67
N ASP A 270 -25.08 -25.95 -64.53
CA ASP A 270 -26.06 -24.90 -64.27
C ASP A 270 -27.35 -25.33 -63.55
N VAL A 271 -28.11 -24.30 -63.11
CA VAL A 271 -29.55 -24.04 -63.38
C VAL A 271 -30.36 -23.67 -62.12
N ASP A 272 -30.47 -22.35 -61.92
CA ASP A 272 -31.70 -21.52 -62.03
C ASP A 272 -32.89 -21.59 -61.04
N SER A 273 -33.37 -20.36 -60.80
CA SER A 273 -34.58 -19.75 -60.25
C SER A 273 -35.84 -20.55 -59.85
N SER A 274 -36.50 -20.07 -58.79
CA SER A 274 -37.96 -19.72 -58.70
C SER A 274 -38.33 -19.33 -57.23
N LEU A 275 -38.73 -18.08 -56.96
CA LEU A 275 -40.10 -17.52 -56.91
C LEU A 275 -40.98 -17.94 -55.70
N GLY A 276 -41.31 -16.98 -54.83
CA GLY A 276 -42.71 -16.60 -54.56
C GLY A 276 -43.42 -16.97 -53.22
N TYR A 277 -43.88 -15.91 -52.54
CA TYR A 277 -45.20 -15.71 -51.89
C TYR A 277 -45.59 -16.28 -50.49
N LEU A 278 -45.94 -15.32 -49.61
CA LEU A 278 -47.03 -15.16 -48.61
C LEU A 278 -47.73 -16.38 -47.91
N PRO A 279 -48.15 -16.25 -46.62
CA PRO A 279 -48.77 -17.33 -45.84
C PRO A 279 -50.30 -17.22 -45.65
N LEU A 280 -50.96 -18.36 -45.39
CA LEU A 280 -52.34 -18.46 -44.88
C LEU A 280 -52.49 -19.55 -43.79
N SER A 281 -53.03 -19.11 -42.65
CA SER A 281 -54.02 -19.73 -41.74
C SER A 281 -53.88 -21.15 -41.10
N HIS A 282 -54.11 -21.13 -39.77
CA HIS A 282 -55.07 -21.92 -38.96
C HIS A 282 -54.68 -23.17 -38.12
N ARG A 283 -55.13 -23.09 -36.84
CA ARG A 283 -55.66 -24.11 -35.87
C ARG A 283 -54.66 -25.04 -35.15
N GLN A 284 -54.54 -25.00 -33.81
CA GLN A 284 -55.40 -25.45 -32.69
C GLN A 284 -55.37 -26.97 -32.38
N GLY A 285 -55.05 -27.33 -31.12
CA GLY A 285 -55.37 -28.63 -30.51
C GLY A 285 -54.55 -29.01 -29.27
N THR A 286 -55.12 -28.90 -28.06
CA THR A 286 -54.83 -29.67 -26.81
C THR A 286 -55.53 -31.06 -26.87
N PRO A 287 -55.45 -32.05 -25.92
CA PRO A 287 -55.00 -32.06 -24.49
C PRO A 287 -54.31 -33.37 -23.91
N THR A 288 -53.83 -33.30 -22.65
CA THR A 288 -53.61 -34.26 -21.48
C THR A 288 -53.77 -35.82 -21.57
N PRO A 289 -53.57 -36.66 -20.50
CA PRO A 289 -52.52 -36.87 -19.45
C PRO A 289 -52.25 -38.41 -19.15
N THR A 290 -51.63 -38.76 -17.99
CA THR A 290 -51.54 -40.06 -17.20
C THR A 290 -50.09 -40.58 -17.01
N ALA A 291 -49.64 -41.31 -15.97
CA ALA A 291 -50.03 -41.72 -14.61
C ALA A 291 -48.78 -42.34 -13.90
N ALA A 292 -48.83 -42.57 -12.58
CA ALA A 292 -47.79 -43.10 -11.66
C ALA A 292 -47.62 -44.67 -11.73
N PRO A 293 -47.09 -45.47 -10.74
CA PRO A 293 -46.34 -45.23 -9.46
C PRO A 293 -45.26 -46.31 -9.01
N ALA A 294 -44.56 -46.02 -7.88
CA ALA A 294 -44.25 -46.85 -6.66
C ALA A 294 -43.19 -48.00 -6.52
N TYR A 295 -42.78 -48.17 -5.23
CA TYR A 295 -42.09 -49.25 -4.45
C TYR A 295 -40.53 -49.22 -4.36
N ALA A 296 -39.77 -49.49 -3.27
CA ALA A 296 -39.82 -49.64 -1.79
C ALA A 296 -38.94 -50.84 -1.29
N GLY A 297 -38.16 -50.65 -0.19
CA GLY A 297 -37.55 -51.68 0.71
C GLY A 297 -36.17 -52.28 0.29
N THR A 298 -35.21 -52.75 1.13
CA THR A 298 -35.03 -52.93 2.60
C THR A 298 -33.61 -53.50 2.91
N ARG A 299 -32.99 -53.04 4.03
CA ARG A 299 -32.07 -53.65 5.05
C ARG A 299 -30.94 -54.72 4.78
N ARG A 300 -29.77 -54.42 5.40
CA ARG A 300 -28.82 -55.21 6.29
C ARG A 300 -28.01 -56.43 5.78
N HIS A 301 -26.67 -56.44 5.92
CA HIS A 301 -25.83 -56.97 7.05
C HIS A 301 -24.31 -57.11 6.73
N ASN A 302 -23.50 -57.25 7.79
CA ASN A 302 -22.02 -57.23 7.92
C ASN A 302 -21.23 -58.36 7.21
N CYS A 303 -19.94 -58.12 6.87
CA CYS A 303 -18.80 -58.94 7.31
C CYS A 303 -17.40 -58.42 6.87
N LEU A 304 -16.50 -58.35 7.86
CA LEU A 304 -15.04 -58.53 7.94
C LEU A 304 -14.11 -58.46 6.70
N ALA A 305 -13.10 -57.58 6.84
CA ALA A 305 -11.66 -57.76 6.62
C ALA A 305 -11.13 -58.49 5.36
N SER A 306 -10.52 -57.71 4.46
CA SER A 306 -9.32 -58.11 3.70
C SER A 306 -8.54 -56.86 3.26
N GLN A 307 -7.28 -56.75 3.69
CA GLN A 307 -6.34 -55.77 3.12
C GLN A 307 -5.97 -56.14 1.68
N PRO A 308 -5.60 -55.15 0.84
CA PRO A 308 -4.69 -55.40 -0.27
C PRO A 308 -3.40 -54.57 -0.16
N HIS A 309 -2.29 -55.27 -0.37
CA HIS A 309 -0.96 -54.72 -0.65
C HIS A 309 -0.95 -53.81 -1.91
N PRO A 310 0.01 -52.88 -2.04
CA PRO A 310 -0.03 -51.80 -3.01
C PRO A 310 0.43 -52.27 -4.41
N SER A 311 -0.35 -51.96 -5.45
CA SER A 311 0.08 -52.14 -6.84
C SER A 311 1.04 -51.02 -7.26
N ILE A 312 2.21 -51.42 -7.74
CA ILE A 312 3.37 -50.59 -8.15
C ILE A 312 3.12 -49.89 -9.52
N TYR A 313 2.01 -49.15 -9.66
CA TYR A 313 1.72 -48.38 -10.89
C TYR A 313 1.10 -47.00 -10.63
N SER A 314 1.33 -46.39 -9.46
CA SER A 314 0.85 -45.03 -9.14
C SER A 314 1.95 -43.97 -9.01
N THR A 315 3.19 -44.25 -9.42
CA THR A 315 4.34 -43.40 -9.06
C THR A 315 4.89 -42.51 -10.18
N PHE A 316 4.23 -42.39 -11.34
CA PHE A 316 4.65 -41.41 -12.33
C PHE A 316 3.42 -40.70 -12.92
N ILE A 317 3.45 -39.37 -12.89
CA ILE A 317 2.39 -38.41 -13.29
C ILE A 317 1.48 -37.95 -12.13
N CYS A 318 2.09 -37.37 -11.08
CA CYS A 318 1.45 -36.30 -10.31
C CYS A 318 2.52 -35.33 -9.76
N ALA A 319 3.19 -34.62 -10.66
CA ALA A 319 4.19 -33.61 -10.27
C ALA A 319 4.16 -32.42 -11.23
N SER A 320 3.03 -31.71 -11.26
CA SER A 320 2.97 -30.30 -11.65
C SER A 320 1.69 -29.64 -11.14
N ARG A 321 1.34 -29.86 -9.86
CA ARG A 321 0.45 -28.93 -9.16
C ARG A 321 1.28 -27.70 -8.80
N SER A 322 0.79 -26.51 -9.17
CA SER A 322 1.32 -25.22 -8.73
C SER A 322 1.69 -25.28 -7.25
N ARG A 323 2.95 -24.98 -6.90
CA ARG A 323 3.40 -24.88 -5.49
C ARG A 323 2.89 -23.62 -4.80
N ASN A 324 2.23 -22.71 -5.52
CA ASN A 324 1.68 -21.49 -4.95
C ASN A 324 0.29 -21.74 -4.39
N MET A 325 0.04 -21.19 -3.19
CA MET A 325 -1.26 -21.22 -2.53
C MET A 325 -2.32 -20.55 -3.41
N ASP A 326 -3.35 -21.30 -3.79
CA ASP A 326 -4.52 -20.77 -4.50
C ASP A 326 -5.59 -20.28 -3.52
N ILE A 327 -6.74 -19.84 -4.03
CA ILE A 327 -7.84 -19.28 -3.20
C ILE A 327 -8.38 -20.32 -2.20
N GLU A 328 -8.46 -21.60 -2.58
CA GLU A 328 -8.94 -22.66 -1.69
C GLU A 328 -7.89 -23.00 -0.62
N GLY A 329 -6.61 -23.03 -1.00
CA GLY A 329 -5.49 -23.13 -0.07
C GLY A 329 -5.49 -21.99 0.95
N PHE A 330 -5.67 -20.75 0.49
CA PHE A 330 -5.80 -19.57 1.35
C PHE A 330 -7.00 -19.67 2.29
N ARG A 331 -8.17 -20.10 1.79
CA ARG A 331 -9.37 -20.26 2.62
C ARG A 331 -9.14 -21.27 3.74
N LYS A 332 -8.58 -22.44 3.41
CA LYS A 332 -8.29 -23.49 4.39
C LYS A 332 -7.26 -23.02 5.43
N ALA A 333 -6.16 -22.42 4.98
CA ALA A 333 -5.13 -21.88 5.86
C ALA A 333 -5.65 -20.75 6.75
N GLY A 334 -6.44 -19.84 6.17
CA GLY A 334 -7.05 -18.71 6.87
C GLY A 334 -8.03 -19.14 7.95
N TYR A 335 -8.91 -20.12 7.69
CA TYR A 335 -9.80 -20.65 8.73
C TYR A 335 -9.03 -21.33 9.86
N ALA A 336 -8.01 -22.12 9.53
CA ALA A 336 -7.15 -22.72 10.56
C ALA A 336 -6.42 -21.65 11.40
N ALA A 337 -5.96 -20.56 10.78
CA ALA A 337 -5.34 -19.45 11.51
C ALA A 337 -6.34 -18.75 12.45
N VAL A 338 -7.59 -18.53 12.01
CA VAL A 338 -8.64 -17.96 12.85
C VAL A 338 -8.93 -18.85 14.06
N ASP A 339 -9.10 -20.16 13.86
CA ASP A 339 -9.34 -21.11 14.96
C ASP A 339 -8.19 -21.08 15.98
N ARG A 340 -6.93 -21.06 15.51
CA ARG A 340 -5.76 -20.99 16.40
C ARG A 340 -5.63 -19.66 17.13
N ILE A 341 -6.04 -18.55 16.53
CA ILE A 341 -6.12 -17.25 17.22
C ILE A 341 -7.16 -17.33 18.34
N CYS A 342 -8.33 -17.92 18.08
CA CYS A 342 -9.36 -18.13 19.11
C CYS A 342 -8.83 -19.01 20.25
N ASP A 343 -8.19 -20.13 19.94
CA ASP A 343 -7.58 -21.03 20.94
C ASP A 343 -6.49 -20.32 21.76
N TYR A 344 -5.67 -19.49 21.12
CA TYR A 344 -4.67 -18.68 21.79
C TYR A 344 -5.28 -17.72 22.81
N TYR A 345 -6.34 -16.98 22.43
CA TYR A 345 -7.02 -16.06 23.34
C TYR A 345 -7.79 -16.79 24.44
N ALA A 346 -8.39 -17.95 24.15
CA ALA A 346 -9.08 -18.77 25.14
C ALA A 346 -8.13 -19.37 26.19
N SER A 347 -6.94 -19.79 25.77
CA SER A 347 -5.88 -20.33 26.65
C SER A 347 -4.99 -19.26 27.27
N LEU A 348 -5.23 -17.97 26.99
CA LEU A 348 -4.25 -16.92 27.28
C LEU A 348 -3.91 -16.82 28.76
N ALA A 349 -4.91 -16.91 29.64
CA ALA A 349 -4.74 -16.80 31.10
C ALA A 349 -3.95 -17.97 31.73
N GLU A 350 -3.78 -19.07 31.02
CA GLU A 350 -3.06 -20.27 31.48
C GLU A 350 -1.59 -20.27 31.02
N ARG A 351 -1.22 -19.35 30.12
CA ARG A 351 0.13 -19.24 29.56
C ARG A 351 1.04 -18.43 30.49
N PRO A 352 2.37 -18.66 30.46
CA PRO A 352 3.29 -17.74 31.12
C PRO A 352 3.15 -16.35 30.51
N VAL A 353 3.19 -15.28 31.31
CA VAL A 353 2.98 -13.91 30.80
C VAL A 353 4.15 -13.46 29.92
N SER A 354 5.38 -13.64 30.38
CA SER A 354 6.60 -13.36 29.62
C SER A 354 7.16 -14.62 28.95
N ALA A 355 7.80 -14.43 27.79
CA ALA A 355 8.53 -15.49 27.09
C ALA A 355 9.60 -16.11 27.99
N GLN A 356 9.73 -17.45 27.95
CA GLN A 356 10.63 -18.23 28.80
C GLN A 356 11.83 -18.75 28.00
N VAL A 357 12.47 -17.86 27.24
CA VAL A 357 13.58 -18.18 26.32
C VAL A 357 14.82 -17.34 26.63
N GLN A 358 15.98 -17.80 26.21
CA GLN A 358 17.25 -17.08 26.36
C GLN A 358 17.60 -16.26 25.09
N PRO A 359 18.37 -15.17 25.21
CA PRO A 359 18.89 -14.45 24.05
C PRO A 359 19.58 -15.38 23.04
N GLY A 360 19.25 -15.25 21.76
CA GLY A 360 19.79 -16.10 20.70
C GLY A 360 19.04 -17.42 20.45
N PHE A 361 17.98 -17.76 21.20
CA PHE A 361 17.21 -19.00 21.00
C PHE A 361 16.70 -19.14 19.54
N LEU A 362 16.25 -18.04 18.95
CA LEU A 362 15.65 -18.05 17.62
C LEU A 362 16.68 -18.29 16.51
N SER A 363 17.86 -17.67 16.63
CA SER A 363 18.97 -17.90 15.69
C SER A 363 19.50 -19.33 15.71
N ALA A 364 19.32 -20.05 16.82
CA ALA A 364 19.64 -21.47 16.91
C ALA A 364 18.54 -22.36 16.31
N SER A 365 17.32 -21.82 16.12
CA SER A 365 16.13 -22.58 15.69
C SER A 365 15.75 -22.34 14.23
N ILE A 366 16.25 -21.27 13.60
CA ILE A 366 15.98 -20.91 12.20
C ILE A 366 17.25 -21.16 11.36
N PRO A 367 17.13 -21.70 10.13
CA PRO A 367 18.26 -21.81 9.20
C PRO A 367 18.98 -20.48 8.97
N THR A 368 20.30 -20.52 8.77
CA THR A 368 21.13 -19.31 8.59
C THR A 368 20.91 -18.59 7.25
N SER A 369 20.24 -19.24 6.29
CA SER A 369 19.92 -18.68 4.97
C SER A 369 18.47 -19.00 4.58
N ALA A 370 17.89 -18.15 3.73
CA ALA A 370 16.59 -18.42 3.12
C ALA A 370 16.64 -19.71 2.27
N PRO A 371 15.52 -20.46 2.17
CA PRO A 371 15.48 -21.68 1.36
C PRO A 371 15.53 -21.36 -0.14
N GLU A 372 16.31 -22.13 -0.92
CA GLU A 372 16.37 -21.98 -2.39
C GLU A 372 15.06 -22.37 -3.08
N THR A 373 14.27 -23.23 -2.44
CA THR A 373 12.98 -23.69 -2.97
C THR A 373 11.89 -23.48 -1.93
N GLY A 374 10.69 -23.10 -2.39
CA GLY A 374 9.55 -22.88 -1.50
C GLY A 374 9.18 -24.12 -0.68
N GLU A 375 8.86 -23.91 0.59
CA GLU A 375 8.45 -24.94 1.55
C GLU A 375 6.92 -25.10 1.58
N ALA A 376 6.45 -26.26 2.03
CA ALA A 376 5.02 -26.50 2.21
C ALA A 376 4.43 -25.59 3.30
N TRP A 377 3.20 -25.09 3.10
CA TRP A 377 2.55 -24.18 4.06
C TRP A 377 2.45 -24.79 5.45
N GLU A 378 2.15 -26.08 5.55
CA GLU A 378 2.03 -26.79 6.83
C GLU A 378 3.33 -26.75 7.64
N ARG A 379 4.48 -26.72 6.97
CA ARG A 379 5.79 -26.60 7.64
C ARG A 379 5.96 -25.19 8.21
N ILE A 380 5.68 -24.16 7.42
CA ILE A 380 5.77 -22.75 7.83
C ILE A 380 4.83 -22.47 9.01
N ASP A 381 3.60 -22.95 8.92
CA ASP A 381 2.60 -22.84 9.98
C ASP A 381 3.04 -23.58 11.26
N ASN A 382 3.55 -24.80 11.15
CA ASN A 382 4.11 -25.52 12.32
C ASN A 382 5.30 -24.80 12.96
N ASP A 383 6.19 -24.22 12.15
CA ASP A 383 7.34 -23.45 12.64
C ASP A 383 6.89 -22.18 13.38
N TYR A 384 5.82 -21.51 12.92
CA TYR A 384 5.24 -20.39 13.67
C TYR A 384 4.87 -20.79 15.11
N HIS A 385 4.19 -21.93 15.28
CA HIS A 385 3.76 -22.36 16.62
C HIS A 385 4.88 -22.95 17.48
N SER A 386 5.80 -23.70 16.87
CA SER A 386 6.85 -24.40 17.62
C SER A 386 8.10 -23.57 17.84
N VAL A 387 8.40 -22.62 16.95
CA VAL A 387 9.62 -21.80 16.96
C VAL A 387 9.34 -20.35 17.37
N ILE A 388 8.27 -19.73 16.84
CA ILE A 388 8.01 -18.29 17.10
C ILE A 388 7.24 -18.09 18.41
N MET A 389 6.11 -18.77 18.60
CA MET A 389 5.23 -18.55 19.74
C MET A 389 5.88 -18.70 21.14
N PRO A 390 6.85 -19.61 21.38
CA PRO A 390 7.54 -19.69 22.67
C PRO A 390 8.32 -18.41 23.05
N GLY A 391 8.72 -17.62 22.05
CA GLY A 391 9.44 -16.36 22.23
C GLY A 391 8.54 -15.12 22.38
N ILE A 392 7.22 -15.29 22.41
CA ILE A 392 6.26 -14.17 22.50
C ILE A 392 5.93 -13.88 23.96
N THR A 393 6.18 -12.64 24.41
CA THR A 393 5.59 -12.10 25.63
C THR A 393 4.15 -11.67 25.34
N HIS A 394 3.21 -12.07 26.19
CA HIS A 394 1.78 -11.98 25.90
C HIS A 394 1.17 -10.68 26.42
N TRP A 395 1.26 -9.61 25.63
CA TRP A 395 0.77 -8.26 26.00
C TRP A 395 -0.74 -8.15 26.26
N GLN A 396 -1.55 -9.09 25.76
CA GLN A 396 -2.99 -9.16 26.05
C GLN A 396 -3.33 -10.00 27.28
N HIS A 397 -2.33 -10.63 27.91
CA HIS A 397 -2.54 -11.48 29.08
C HIS A 397 -3.21 -10.70 30.22
N PRO A 398 -4.20 -11.27 30.95
CA PRO A 398 -4.90 -10.55 32.01
C PRO A 398 -3.99 -10.08 33.15
N ASN A 399 -2.85 -10.75 33.36
CA ASN A 399 -1.79 -10.36 34.32
C ASN A 399 -0.62 -9.56 33.71
N PHE A 400 -0.77 -8.98 32.53
CA PHE A 400 0.22 -8.05 31.98
C PHE A 400 -0.09 -6.62 32.46
N TYR A 401 0.79 -6.05 33.28
CA TYR A 401 0.63 -4.71 33.87
C TYR A 401 1.83 -3.77 33.60
N GLY A 402 2.73 -4.17 32.70
CA GLY A 402 3.93 -3.42 32.36
C GLY A 402 3.68 -2.28 31.39
N TYR A 403 4.62 -1.32 31.35
CA TYR A 403 4.62 -0.19 30.39
C TYR A 403 3.28 0.57 30.38
N PHE A 404 2.67 0.72 29.21
CA PHE A 404 1.26 0.98 29.04
C PHE A 404 0.68 -0.17 28.20
N PRO A 405 -0.63 -0.46 28.33
CA PRO A 405 -1.26 -1.51 27.55
C PRO A 405 -1.07 -1.29 26.06
N CYS A 406 -1.14 -2.39 25.31
CA CYS A 406 -1.19 -2.41 23.85
C CYS A 406 -2.51 -3.05 23.41
N ASN A 407 -3.62 -2.43 23.76
CA ASN A 407 -4.94 -3.06 23.67
C ASN A 407 -5.33 -3.44 22.24
N ALA A 408 -5.90 -4.63 22.10
CA ALA A 408 -6.42 -5.17 20.86
C ALA A 408 -7.85 -5.69 21.06
N SER A 409 -8.61 -5.76 19.97
CA SER A 409 -9.98 -6.29 19.95
C SER A 409 -10.18 -7.20 18.74
N PHE A 410 -11.10 -8.17 18.79
CA PHE A 410 -11.32 -9.03 17.62
C PHE A 410 -11.81 -8.23 16.41
N GLU A 411 -12.53 -7.14 16.63
CA GLU A 411 -12.99 -6.24 15.57
C GLU A 411 -11.84 -5.55 14.87
N GLY A 412 -10.86 -5.01 15.60
CA GLY A 412 -9.68 -4.44 14.95
C GLY A 412 -8.79 -5.50 14.29
N ALA A 413 -8.77 -6.75 14.78
CA ALA A 413 -8.06 -7.85 14.11
C ALA A 413 -8.71 -8.20 12.76
N LEU A 414 -10.04 -8.26 12.72
CA LEU A 414 -10.80 -8.40 11.48
C LEU A 414 -10.55 -7.22 10.53
N ALA A 415 -10.48 -5.99 11.05
CA ALA A 415 -10.14 -4.83 10.23
C ALA A 415 -8.76 -4.98 9.59
N ASP A 416 -7.74 -5.40 10.33
CA ASP A 416 -6.40 -5.64 9.77
C ASP A 416 -6.39 -6.77 8.73
N LEU A 417 -7.21 -7.81 8.91
CA LEU A 417 -7.41 -8.86 7.91
C LEU A 417 -8.00 -8.29 6.60
N TYR A 418 -9.00 -7.40 6.69
CA TYR A 418 -9.55 -6.71 5.51
C TYR A 418 -8.55 -5.72 4.89
N CYS A 419 -7.74 -5.03 5.71
CA CYS A 419 -6.65 -4.19 5.20
C CYS A 419 -5.67 -5.00 4.35
N ALA A 420 -5.36 -6.23 4.76
CA ALA A 420 -4.47 -7.13 4.03
C ALA A 420 -5.04 -7.61 2.69
N SER A 421 -6.38 -7.65 2.53
CA SER A 421 -7.00 -8.20 1.31
C SER A 421 -6.89 -7.30 0.07
N ILE A 422 -6.60 -6.00 0.25
CA ILE A 422 -6.60 -5.01 -0.84
C ILE A 422 -5.21 -4.47 -1.20
N SER A 423 -4.19 -4.70 -0.36
CA SER A 423 -2.79 -4.26 -0.55
C SER A 423 -2.64 -2.87 -1.21
N ASN A 424 -3.30 -1.86 -0.66
CA ASN A 424 -3.37 -0.53 -1.26
C ASN A 424 -2.31 0.43 -0.65
N PRO A 425 -1.49 1.12 -1.46
CA PRO A 425 -0.43 1.99 -0.94
C PRO A 425 -0.91 3.37 -0.43
N GLY A 426 -2.18 3.75 -0.60
CA GLY A 426 -2.84 4.81 0.18
C GLY A 426 -2.22 6.22 0.18
N PHE A 427 -1.34 6.57 -0.77
CA PHE A 427 -0.60 7.84 -0.78
C PHE A 427 -1.39 9.03 -1.36
N ASN A 428 -2.23 8.78 -2.35
CA ASN A 428 -3.10 9.78 -2.98
C ASN A 428 -4.56 9.43 -2.79
N TRP A 429 -5.40 10.45 -2.71
CA TRP A 429 -6.85 10.26 -2.76
C TRP A 429 -7.25 9.48 -4.02
N SER A 430 -6.68 9.81 -5.19
CA SER A 430 -7.05 9.15 -6.46
C SER A 430 -6.70 7.66 -6.53
N VAL A 431 -5.73 7.20 -5.73
CA VAL A 431 -5.29 5.80 -5.68
C VAL A 431 -6.19 4.98 -4.75
N SER A 432 -6.74 5.63 -3.72
CA SER A 432 -7.71 5.01 -2.83
C SER A 432 -8.56 6.04 -2.09
N PRO A 433 -9.69 6.46 -2.69
CA PRO A 433 -10.56 7.47 -2.08
C PRO A 433 -11.06 7.03 -0.71
N SER A 434 -11.49 5.77 -0.57
CA SER A 434 -12.01 5.23 0.69
C SER A 434 -10.96 5.19 1.81
N VAL A 435 -9.69 4.94 1.50
CA VAL A 435 -8.61 4.96 2.51
C VAL A 435 -8.43 6.36 3.07
N THR A 436 -8.46 7.36 2.19
CA THR A 436 -8.28 8.77 2.55
C THR A 436 -9.49 9.32 3.27
N GLU A 437 -10.68 9.21 2.67
CA GLU A 437 -11.91 9.80 3.20
C GLU A 437 -12.33 9.16 4.52
N LEU A 438 -12.25 7.83 4.65
CA LEU A 438 -12.57 7.18 5.92
C LEU A 438 -11.61 7.63 7.01
N GLU A 439 -10.33 7.86 6.70
CA GLU A 439 -9.39 8.35 7.70
C GLU A 439 -9.70 9.76 8.17
N ILE A 440 -10.02 10.68 7.27
CA ILE A 440 -10.48 12.02 7.63
C ILE A 440 -11.68 11.92 8.58
N LEU A 441 -12.67 11.10 8.25
CA LEU A 441 -13.86 10.89 9.10
C LEU A 441 -13.52 10.27 10.46
N MET A 442 -12.58 9.31 10.52
CA MET A 442 -12.20 8.65 11.77
C MET A 442 -11.37 9.55 12.68
N VAL A 443 -10.48 10.37 12.14
CA VAL A 443 -9.77 11.40 12.90
C VAL A 443 -10.79 12.38 13.50
N ASP A 444 -11.76 12.81 12.70
CA ASP A 444 -12.88 13.65 13.13
C ASP A 444 -13.74 13.01 14.24
N TRP A 445 -14.07 11.73 14.10
CA TRP A 445 -14.81 10.98 15.13
C TRP A 445 -14.03 10.91 16.44
N VAL A 446 -12.73 10.65 16.37
CA VAL A 446 -11.86 10.67 17.54
C VAL A 446 -11.85 12.07 18.16
N GLY A 447 -11.67 13.13 17.38
CA GLY A 447 -11.69 14.51 17.89
C GLY A 447 -12.98 14.83 18.65
N ARG A 448 -14.15 14.52 18.07
CA ARG A 448 -15.46 14.71 18.72
C ARG A 448 -15.64 13.84 19.96
N MET A 449 -15.19 12.58 19.91
CA MET A 449 -15.21 11.67 21.05
C MET A 449 -14.45 12.27 22.25
N LEU A 450 -13.27 12.83 22.01
CA LEU A 450 -12.43 13.45 23.03
C LEU A 450 -12.93 14.84 23.45
N GLY A 451 -13.83 15.47 22.68
CA GLY A 451 -14.34 16.81 22.96
C GLY A 451 -13.41 17.93 22.49
N LEU A 452 -12.55 17.64 21.50
CA LEU A 452 -11.74 18.67 20.86
C LEU A 452 -12.62 19.68 20.13
N ASP A 453 -12.19 20.93 20.15
CA ASP A 453 -12.82 22.06 19.45
C ASP A 453 -12.91 21.82 17.93
N ASP A 454 -13.92 22.41 17.29
CA ASP A 454 -14.18 22.23 15.85
C ASP A 454 -12.98 22.66 14.99
N ALA A 455 -12.13 23.57 15.48
CA ALA A 455 -10.90 23.98 14.81
C ALA A 455 -9.86 22.85 14.66
N PHE A 456 -9.95 21.76 15.41
CA PHE A 456 -9.13 20.55 15.21
C PHE A 456 -9.73 19.58 14.18
N LEU A 457 -10.97 19.82 13.74
CA LEU A 457 -11.69 18.93 12.83
C LEU A 457 -11.51 19.37 11.39
N SER A 458 -11.59 18.41 10.47
CA SER A 458 -11.51 18.65 9.03
C SER A 458 -12.64 19.57 8.51
N THR A 459 -13.76 19.64 9.24
CA THR A 459 -14.89 20.49 8.92
C THR A 459 -14.64 22.00 9.15
N SER A 460 -13.57 22.38 9.84
CA SER A 460 -13.22 23.80 10.04
C SER A 460 -12.64 24.48 8.79
N GLY A 461 -12.30 23.70 7.76
CA GLY A 461 -11.65 24.17 6.53
C GLY A 461 -10.12 24.22 6.60
N THR A 462 -9.56 24.48 7.78
CA THR A 462 -8.10 24.59 8.02
C THR A 462 -7.55 23.46 8.89
N GLY A 463 -8.29 23.06 9.92
CA GLY A 463 -7.93 21.97 10.82
C GLY A 463 -8.09 20.58 10.22
N GLY A 464 -7.92 19.57 11.07
CA GLY A 464 -8.01 18.16 10.73
C GLY A 464 -6.81 17.39 11.23
N GLY A 465 -6.49 16.27 10.58
CA GLY A 465 -5.40 15.44 11.06
C GLY A 465 -5.18 14.17 10.28
N ILE A 466 -4.39 13.27 10.86
CA ILE A 466 -3.93 12.04 10.23
C ILE A 466 -3.68 10.96 11.29
N ILE A 467 -3.82 9.68 10.91
CA ILE A 467 -3.44 8.55 11.76
C ILE A 467 -2.01 8.11 11.41
N LEU A 468 -1.10 8.37 12.34
CA LEU A 468 0.30 7.94 12.27
C LEU A 468 0.49 6.61 12.99
N GLY A 469 1.66 6.00 12.83
CA GLY A 469 1.95 4.72 13.47
C GLY A 469 2.22 4.87 14.96
N SER A 470 3.06 5.84 15.33
CA SER A 470 3.52 5.99 16.72
C SER A 470 3.54 7.44 17.18
N ALA A 471 3.56 7.64 18.50
CA ALA A 471 3.79 8.96 19.10
C ALA A 471 5.17 9.54 18.71
N SER A 472 6.17 8.69 18.42
CA SER A 472 7.46 9.13 17.90
C SER A 472 7.34 9.76 16.51
N GLU A 473 6.54 9.13 15.63
CA GLU A 473 6.26 9.66 14.30
C GLU A 473 5.48 10.97 14.42
N VAL A 474 4.49 11.04 15.33
CA VAL A 474 3.79 12.29 15.66
C VAL A 474 4.77 13.39 16.06
N ALA A 475 5.59 13.16 17.11
CA ALA A 475 6.52 14.16 17.65
C ALA A 475 7.49 14.66 16.58
N LEU A 476 8.01 13.77 15.73
CA LEU A 476 8.89 14.14 14.64
C LEU A 476 8.15 14.97 13.57
N THR A 477 6.96 14.55 13.16
CA THR A 477 6.13 15.25 12.18
C THR A 477 5.75 16.65 12.64
N VAL A 478 5.30 16.81 13.89
CA VAL A 478 4.94 18.14 14.43
C VAL A 478 6.17 19.01 14.68
N ALA A 479 7.32 18.42 15.04
CA ALA A 479 8.57 19.18 15.20
C ALA A 479 9.09 19.74 13.87
N ILE A 480 8.96 18.98 12.77
CA ILE A 480 9.28 19.45 11.42
C ILE A 480 8.39 20.66 11.06
N ALA A 481 7.08 20.55 11.25
CA ALA A 481 6.15 21.64 10.96
C ALA A 481 6.38 22.88 11.86
N ALA A 482 6.63 22.67 13.15
CA ALA A 482 6.96 23.73 14.08
C ALA A 482 8.24 24.48 13.68
N ARG A 483 9.26 23.73 13.25
CA ARG A 483 10.53 24.28 12.78
C ARG A 483 10.32 25.15 11.54
N GLU A 484 9.64 24.63 10.51
CA GLU A 484 9.40 25.40 9.28
C GLU A 484 8.57 26.66 9.55
N ARG A 485 7.49 26.55 10.33
CA ARG A 485 6.69 27.70 10.75
C ARG A 485 7.51 28.75 11.51
N CYS A 486 8.43 28.31 12.37
CA CYS A 486 9.31 29.22 13.08
C CYS A 486 10.31 29.90 12.12
N ILE A 487 10.92 29.16 11.19
CA ILE A 487 11.85 29.72 10.18
C ILE A 487 11.13 30.78 9.34
N ASP A 488 9.91 30.50 8.89
CA ASP A 488 9.09 31.45 8.13
C ASP A 488 8.84 32.74 8.93
N ARG A 489 8.52 32.61 10.22
CA ARG A 489 8.32 33.76 11.14
C ARG A 489 9.59 34.56 11.39
N LEU A 490 10.77 33.94 11.33
CA LEU A 490 12.07 34.59 11.52
C LEU A 490 12.63 35.22 10.24
N THR A 491 12.17 34.79 9.07
CA THR A 491 12.66 35.24 7.76
C THR A 491 12.63 36.76 7.57
N PRO A 492 11.60 37.53 8.03
CA PRO A 492 11.63 38.99 7.95
C PRO A 492 12.78 39.65 8.73
N GLN A 493 13.26 39.02 9.80
CA GLN A 493 14.36 39.52 10.63
C GLN A 493 15.72 39.00 10.17
N HIS A 494 15.72 37.84 9.48
CA HIS A 494 16.90 37.19 8.94
C HIS A 494 16.66 36.83 7.48
N PRO A 495 16.73 37.81 6.55
CA PRO A 495 16.37 37.59 5.16
C PRO A 495 17.14 36.44 4.53
N MET A 496 16.44 35.61 3.75
CA MET A 496 17.06 34.53 2.99
C MET A 496 18.08 35.11 1.99
N PRO A 497 19.25 34.47 1.80
CA PRO A 497 20.18 34.86 0.74
C PRO A 497 19.50 34.79 -0.63
N THR A 498 19.56 35.86 -1.42
CA THR A 498 19.06 35.84 -2.80
C THR A 498 19.93 34.92 -3.67
N VAL A 499 19.32 33.83 -4.13
CA VAL A 499 19.89 32.98 -5.18
C VAL A 499 19.44 33.56 -6.52
N HIS A 500 20.33 34.24 -7.24
CA HIS A 500 20.06 34.66 -8.62
C HIS A 500 20.18 33.45 -9.56
N THR A 501 19.10 32.69 -9.72
CA THR A 501 18.90 31.88 -10.93
C THR A 501 18.42 32.84 -12.03
N GLY A 502 19.04 32.84 -13.21
CA GLY A 502 18.87 33.85 -14.27
C GLY A 502 17.49 33.99 -14.94
N THR A 503 16.38 33.75 -14.25
CA THR A 503 15.00 34.02 -14.67
C THR A 503 14.25 34.68 -13.52
N ASN A 504 13.38 35.65 -13.84
CA ASN A 504 12.73 36.59 -12.91
C ASN A 504 11.86 35.94 -11.81
N GLY A 505 12.48 35.36 -10.79
CA GLY A 505 11.81 34.78 -9.62
C GLY A 505 12.58 35.06 -8.34
N VAL A 506 11.83 35.33 -7.26
CA VAL A 506 12.34 35.40 -5.89
C VAL A 506 12.79 33.99 -5.50
N GLY A 507 14.04 33.83 -5.02
CA GLY A 507 14.59 32.51 -4.66
C GLY A 507 13.75 31.80 -3.59
N SER A 508 13.45 30.52 -3.84
CA SER A 508 12.76 29.61 -2.93
C SER A 508 13.73 28.97 -1.91
N LEU A 509 13.21 28.52 -0.77
CA LEU A 509 13.94 27.77 0.27
C LEU A 509 14.46 26.41 -0.22
N ASP A 510 14.07 25.98 -1.42
CA ASP A 510 14.38 24.68 -1.97
C ASP A 510 14.64 24.74 -3.50
N ALA A 511 15.79 25.28 -3.90
CA ALA A 511 16.19 25.33 -5.31
C ALA A 511 16.15 23.94 -5.99
N ASP A 512 16.46 22.87 -5.26
CA ASP A 512 16.36 21.49 -5.75
C ASP A 512 14.88 21.01 -5.89
N GLN A 513 13.95 21.53 -5.08
CA GLN A 513 12.50 21.24 -5.23
C GLN A 513 11.90 22.04 -6.38
N ASP A 514 12.36 23.26 -6.65
CA ASP A 514 11.97 24.04 -7.82
C ASP A 514 12.46 23.36 -9.11
N VAL A 515 13.69 22.83 -9.10
CA VAL A 515 14.25 22.03 -10.21
C VAL A 515 13.46 20.73 -10.42
N ALA A 516 13.13 20.01 -9.34
CA ALA A 516 12.32 18.78 -9.41
C ALA A 516 10.86 19.02 -9.83
N SER A 517 10.26 20.15 -9.43
CA SER A 517 8.88 20.52 -9.80
C SER A 517 8.77 21.11 -11.21
N ALA A 518 9.83 21.75 -11.71
CA ALA A 518 9.96 22.21 -13.10
C ALA A 518 10.37 21.10 -14.08
N GLY A 519 10.70 19.90 -13.59
CA GLY A 519 11.13 18.77 -14.40
C GLY A 519 12.51 18.97 -15.05
N GLN A 520 13.33 19.88 -14.52
CA GLN A 520 14.67 20.16 -15.00
C GLN A 520 15.68 19.20 -14.35
N SER A 521 16.71 18.82 -15.08
CA SER A 521 17.82 18.05 -14.53
C SER A 521 18.87 18.98 -13.90
N ALA A 522 19.60 18.49 -12.90
CA ALA A 522 20.74 19.21 -12.31
C ALA A 522 21.84 19.57 -13.35
N ALA A 523 21.80 18.96 -14.54
CA ALA A 523 22.69 19.31 -15.66
C ALA A 523 22.25 20.56 -16.45
N GLU A 524 20.96 20.93 -16.38
CA GLU A 524 20.40 22.10 -17.08
C GLU A 524 20.59 23.41 -16.31
N VAL A 525 20.83 23.33 -15.00
CA VAL A 525 21.14 24.44 -14.09
C VAL A 525 22.60 24.29 -13.66
N GLY A 526 23.53 24.93 -14.36
CA GLY A 526 24.98 24.70 -14.24
C GLY A 526 25.50 24.39 -12.83
N ALA A 527 26.22 23.26 -12.70
CA ALA A 527 26.58 22.62 -11.43
C ALA A 527 27.23 23.53 -10.37
N ASP A 528 28.06 24.51 -10.79
CA ASP A 528 28.77 25.41 -9.87
C ASP A 528 27.85 26.49 -9.25
N ALA A 529 26.85 26.98 -9.99
CA ALA A 529 25.92 27.99 -9.47
C ALA A 529 24.93 27.36 -8.46
N THR A 530 24.48 26.13 -8.74
CA THR A 530 23.59 25.35 -7.87
C THR A 530 24.28 24.94 -6.57
N LEU A 531 25.55 24.50 -6.62
CA LEU A 531 26.31 24.12 -5.43
C LEU A 531 26.53 25.29 -4.46
N VAL A 532 26.94 26.46 -4.97
CA VAL A 532 27.18 27.65 -4.13
C VAL A 532 25.89 28.20 -3.55
N ALA A 533 24.80 28.22 -4.33
CA ALA A 533 23.47 28.60 -3.88
C ALA A 533 22.95 27.69 -2.76
N ASN A 534 23.02 26.37 -2.96
CA ASN A 534 22.60 25.37 -1.98
C ASN A 534 23.46 25.45 -0.72
N THR A 535 24.76 25.74 -0.84
CA THR A 535 25.66 25.92 0.31
C THR A 535 25.29 27.16 1.14
N ARG A 536 25.01 28.30 0.51
CA ARG A 536 24.61 29.54 1.22
C ARG A 536 23.27 29.38 1.92
N LEU A 537 22.31 28.75 1.26
CA LEU A 537 21.00 28.46 1.82
C LEU A 537 21.11 27.49 3.00
N ALA A 538 21.89 26.41 2.86
CA ALA A 538 22.16 25.47 3.94
C ALA A 538 22.84 26.15 5.14
N GLN A 539 23.80 27.05 4.91
CA GLN A 539 24.45 27.83 5.96
C GLN A 539 23.47 28.77 6.68
N TRP A 540 22.62 29.49 5.93
CA TRP A 540 21.58 30.36 6.51
C TRP A 540 20.57 29.54 7.33
N ARG A 541 20.07 28.42 6.78
CA ARG A 541 19.16 27.50 7.49
C ARG A 541 19.82 26.93 8.74
N GLY A 542 21.08 26.51 8.66
CA GLY A 542 21.85 26.00 9.80
C GLY A 542 22.06 27.06 10.89
N GLY A 543 22.32 28.31 10.50
CA GLY A 543 22.44 29.44 11.41
C GLY A 543 21.16 29.73 12.19
N LEU A 544 19.98 29.61 11.56
CA LEU A 544 18.70 29.73 12.25
C LEU A 544 18.38 28.49 13.11
N THR A 545 18.55 27.31 12.54
CA THR A 545 18.20 26.03 13.18
C THR A 545 19.03 25.80 14.46
N SER A 546 20.31 26.19 14.46
CA SER A 546 21.19 26.10 15.63
C SER A 546 20.77 26.97 16.82
N ARG A 547 19.85 27.91 16.63
CA ARG A 547 19.29 28.76 17.70
C ARG A 547 17.99 28.20 18.26
N LEU A 548 17.36 27.23 17.60
CA LEU A 548 16.04 26.74 17.96
C LEU A 548 16.11 25.81 19.18
N VAL A 549 15.26 26.06 20.18
CA VAL A 549 15.16 25.24 21.40
C VAL A 549 13.78 24.62 21.51
N MET A 550 13.76 23.30 21.65
CA MET A 550 12.58 22.50 21.95
C MET A 550 12.51 22.24 23.46
N TYR A 551 11.31 22.33 24.05
CA TYR A 551 11.08 22.14 25.48
C TYR A 551 10.21 20.91 25.74
N GLY A 552 10.46 20.29 26.89
CA GLY A 552 9.62 19.28 27.55
C GLY A 552 10.08 19.17 29.00
N THR A 553 9.42 18.38 29.83
CA THR A 553 9.89 18.11 31.20
C THR A 553 10.91 16.98 31.23
N THR A 554 11.56 16.78 32.37
CA THR A 554 12.34 15.55 32.65
C THR A 554 11.48 14.29 32.64
N GLN A 555 10.15 14.41 32.62
CA GLN A 555 9.19 13.31 32.52
C GLN A 555 8.53 13.18 31.13
N THR A 556 8.74 14.14 30.24
CA THR A 556 8.34 14.01 28.83
C THR A 556 9.01 12.78 28.24
N HIS A 557 8.24 12.00 27.49
CA HIS A 557 8.76 10.77 26.92
C HIS A 557 9.99 11.07 26.05
N THR A 558 10.97 10.16 26.08
CA THR A 558 12.21 10.21 25.30
C THR A 558 12.04 10.44 23.80
N ILE A 559 10.82 10.37 23.25
CA ILE A 559 10.51 10.72 21.86
C ILE A 559 10.84 12.18 21.57
N ALA A 560 10.70 13.10 22.53
CA ALA A 560 10.98 14.52 22.32
C ALA A 560 12.48 14.74 22.09
N ALA A 561 13.32 14.24 23.01
CA ALA A 561 14.77 14.26 22.86
C ALA A 561 15.23 13.51 21.59
N LYS A 562 14.58 12.40 21.24
CA LYS A 562 14.88 11.66 20.00
C LYS A 562 14.51 12.43 18.74
N ALA A 563 13.37 13.14 18.72
CA ALA A 563 12.98 13.98 17.60
C ALA A 563 13.97 15.14 17.42
N ALA A 564 14.36 15.80 18.51
CA ALA A 564 15.39 16.84 18.48
C ALA A 564 16.73 16.29 17.95
N LEU A 565 17.16 15.11 18.42
CA LEU A 565 18.37 14.44 17.94
C LEU A 565 18.32 14.17 16.43
N ILE A 566 17.21 13.63 15.91
CA ILE A 566 17.03 13.33 14.48
C ILE A 566 17.09 14.62 13.63
N LEU A 567 16.54 15.71 14.16
CA LEU A 567 16.45 16.99 13.46
C LEU A 567 17.67 17.91 13.66
N GLY A 568 18.65 17.50 14.49
CA GLY A 568 19.81 18.32 14.84
C GLY A 568 19.45 19.57 15.66
N LEU A 569 18.47 19.45 16.56
CA LEU A 569 17.94 20.54 17.40
C LEU A 569 18.35 20.38 18.87
N ASP A 570 18.32 21.47 19.63
CA ASP A 570 18.49 21.43 21.09
C ASP A 570 17.18 21.02 21.76
N PHE A 571 17.25 20.16 22.78
CA PHE A 571 16.13 19.77 23.62
C PHE A 571 16.43 20.09 25.08
N ARG A 572 15.67 21.01 25.65
CA ARG A 572 15.78 21.43 27.04
C ARG A 572 14.74 20.70 27.90
N ALA A 573 15.21 19.74 28.70
CA ALA A 573 14.40 19.06 29.70
C ALA A 573 14.23 19.94 30.96
N LEU A 574 13.01 20.40 31.20
CA LEU A 574 12.65 21.25 32.33
C LEU A 574 12.44 20.39 33.59
N PRO A 575 13.06 20.76 34.74
CA PRO A 575 12.93 19.99 35.96
C PRO A 575 11.50 20.10 36.52
N VAL A 576 11.02 18.98 37.07
CA VAL A 576 9.76 18.86 37.81
C VAL A 576 10.01 18.04 39.08
N SER A 577 9.23 18.29 40.13
CA SER A 577 9.44 17.73 41.47
C SER A 577 8.23 16.91 41.94
N ALA A 578 8.40 16.17 43.05
CA ALA A 578 7.29 15.47 43.67
C ALA A 578 6.21 16.44 44.21
N GLU A 579 6.62 17.64 44.67
CA GLU A 579 5.71 18.68 45.18
C GLU A 579 4.70 19.16 44.12
N SER A 580 5.14 19.33 42.87
CA SER A 580 4.25 19.69 41.76
C SER A 580 3.55 18.48 41.14
N SER A 581 3.59 17.30 41.78
CA SER A 581 3.16 16.03 41.19
C SER A 581 3.78 15.77 39.82
N TYR A 582 5.03 16.19 39.64
CA TYR A 582 5.81 16.12 38.41
C TYR A 582 5.20 16.88 37.21
N SER A 583 4.33 17.86 37.47
CA SER A 583 3.73 18.73 36.45
C SER A 583 4.66 19.89 36.08
N LEU A 584 4.70 20.24 34.79
CA LEU A 584 5.20 21.55 34.33
C LEU A 584 4.25 22.67 34.77
N SER A 585 4.81 23.77 35.26
CA SER A 585 4.08 25.02 35.54
C SER A 585 4.35 26.08 34.47
N GLY A 586 3.45 27.06 34.34
CA GLY A 586 3.68 28.21 33.47
C GLY A 586 4.89 29.04 33.93
N ALA A 587 5.11 29.16 35.24
CA ALA A 587 6.24 29.89 35.80
C ALA A 587 7.60 29.28 35.39
N THR A 588 7.73 27.94 35.49
CA THR A 588 8.94 27.23 35.07
C THR A 588 9.21 27.40 33.58
N LEU A 589 8.16 27.29 32.75
CA LEU A 589 8.28 27.49 31.30
C LEU A 589 8.69 28.93 30.95
N ALA A 590 8.03 29.93 31.54
CA ALA A 590 8.32 31.33 31.29
C ALA A 590 9.75 31.71 31.68
N ALA A 591 10.25 31.19 32.81
CA ALA A 591 11.63 31.39 33.24
C ALA A 591 12.64 30.78 32.25
N ALA A 592 12.41 29.54 31.80
CA ALA A 592 13.28 28.87 30.83
C ALA A 592 13.32 29.60 29.48
N ILE A 593 12.15 30.03 28.99
CA ILE A 593 12.03 30.85 27.77
C ILE A 593 12.82 32.15 27.92
N ALA A 594 12.68 32.87 29.03
CA ALA A 594 13.37 34.13 29.26
C ALA A 594 14.91 33.97 29.27
N GLU A 595 15.41 32.88 29.87
CA GLU A 595 16.84 32.56 29.88
C GLU A 595 17.36 32.25 28.47
N ASP A 596 16.67 31.39 27.71
CA ASP A 596 17.09 31.05 26.35
C ASP A 596 17.06 32.27 25.43
N VAL A 597 16.03 33.12 25.55
CA VAL A 597 15.95 34.40 24.82
C VAL A 597 17.11 35.32 25.19
N ALA A 598 17.50 35.40 26.48
CA ALA A 598 18.65 36.19 26.92
C ALA A 598 19.98 35.66 26.35
N LEU A 599 20.07 34.35 26.07
CA LEU A 599 21.20 33.71 25.39
C LEU A 599 21.14 33.84 23.86
N GLY A 600 20.16 34.55 23.31
CA GLY A 600 19.97 34.73 21.86
C GLY A 600 19.39 33.49 21.15
N ARG A 601 18.91 32.51 21.90
CA ARG A 601 18.21 31.32 21.39
C ARG A 601 16.74 31.64 21.11
N VAL A 602 16.09 30.81 20.31
CA VAL A 602 14.71 30.99 19.88
C VAL A 602 13.85 29.81 20.36
N PRO A 603 12.95 30.06 21.32
CA PRO A 603 11.93 29.10 21.70
C PRO A 603 11.00 28.81 20.53
N PHE A 604 10.92 27.55 20.08
CA PHE A 604 10.12 27.20 18.89
C PHE A 604 9.12 26.07 19.10
N MET A 605 9.32 25.18 20.08
CA MET A 605 8.35 24.11 20.35
C MET A 605 8.35 23.70 21.81
N LEU A 606 7.17 23.45 22.38
CA LEU A 606 6.94 22.78 23.66
C LEU A 606 6.10 21.53 23.41
N ILE A 607 6.55 20.39 23.93
CA ILE A 607 5.71 19.20 24.13
C ILE A 607 5.25 19.18 25.58
N ALA A 608 3.98 19.54 25.81
CA ALA A 608 3.31 19.35 27.08
C ALA A 608 2.62 17.99 27.10
N THR A 609 2.57 17.33 28.26
CA THR A 609 2.13 15.94 28.37
C THR A 609 0.92 15.79 29.29
N ILE A 610 -0.07 15.02 28.85
CA ILE A 610 -1.16 14.51 29.69
C ILE A 610 -0.95 13.01 29.87
N GLY A 611 -0.49 12.63 31.06
CA GLY A 611 -0.16 11.26 31.40
C GLY A 611 1.26 10.89 30.99
N THR A 612 2.25 11.44 31.70
CA THR A 612 3.67 11.08 31.53
C THR A 612 3.90 9.58 31.73
N THR A 613 4.94 9.06 31.09
CA THR A 613 5.17 7.61 31.07
C THR A 613 5.48 7.05 32.45
N SER A 614 6.29 7.75 33.24
CA SER A 614 6.76 7.29 34.54
C SER A 614 5.63 7.28 35.58
N SER A 615 5.01 8.45 35.83
CA SER A 615 4.07 8.67 36.94
C SER A 615 2.64 9.00 36.53
N GLY A 616 2.35 9.16 35.24
CA GLY A 616 1.04 9.62 34.78
C GLY A 616 0.77 11.09 35.09
N ALA A 617 1.81 11.90 35.29
CA ALA A 617 1.67 13.33 35.57
C ALA A 617 0.97 14.06 34.41
N VAL A 618 0.33 15.18 34.76
CA VAL A 618 -0.39 16.05 33.83
C VAL A 618 0.21 17.44 33.97
N ASP A 619 0.76 17.97 32.89
CA ASP A 619 1.26 19.34 32.86
C ASP A 619 0.10 20.34 33.02
N ASN A 620 0.36 21.46 33.69
CA ASN A 620 -0.66 22.48 33.94
C ASN A 620 -0.93 23.30 32.67
N LEU A 621 -1.77 22.74 31.79
CA LEU A 621 -2.04 23.33 30.48
C LEU A 621 -2.69 24.71 30.59
N THR A 622 -3.50 24.95 31.62
CA THR A 622 -4.17 26.25 31.83
C THR A 622 -3.15 27.38 31.99
N GLU A 623 -2.08 27.16 32.74
CA GLU A 623 -0.99 28.15 32.86
C GLU A 623 -0.11 28.19 31.60
N ILE A 624 0.17 27.03 30.99
CA ILE A 624 1.05 26.92 29.82
C ILE A 624 0.49 27.72 28.64
N VAL A 625 -0.82 27.64 28.38
CA VAL A 625 -1.42 28.35 27.24
C VAL A 625 -1.32 29.87 27.39
N GLU A 626 -1.37 30.41 28.61
CA GLU A 626 -1.16 31.84 28.89
C GLU A 626 0.27 32.30 28.61
N VAL A 627 1.25 31.42 28.85
CA VAL A 627 2.66 31.68 28.53
C VAL A 627 2.86 31.60 27.03
N VAL A 628 2.44 30.50 26.39
CA VAL A 628 2.62 30.25 24.95
C VAL A 628 1.98 31.36 24.11
N ALA A 629 0.82 31.89 24.50
CA ALA A 629 0.16 32.99 23.79
C ALA A 629 1.02 34.27 23.66
N LYS A 630 2.02 34.46 24.52
CA LYS A 630 2.96 35.60 24.49
C LYS A 630 4.17 35.36 23.56
N HIS A 631 4.34 34.13 23.06
CA HIS A 631 5.51 33.70 22.29
C HIS A 631 5.06 33.16 20.93
N PRO A 632 4.90 34.03 19.91
CA PRO A 632 4.38 33.61 18.61
C PRO A 632 5.30 32.66 17.85
N THR A 633 6.56 32.47 18.21
CA THR A 633 7.41 31.43 17.58
C THR A 633 7.19 30.04 18.16
N LEU A 634 6.60 29.95 19.36
CA LEU A 634 6.49 28.72 20.14
C LEU A 634 5.29 27.89 19.69
N TRP A 635 5.54 26.70 19.16
CA TRP A 635 4.54 25.68 18.88
C TRP A 635 4.18 24.91 20.14
N LEU A 636 2.90 24.76 20.45
CA LEU A 636 2.44 23.91 21.56
C LEU A 636 1.81 22.61 21.03
N HIS A 637 2.50 21.50 21.31
CA HIS A 637 1.98 20.15 21.10
C HIS A 637 1.56 19.52 22.42
N ILE A 638 0.35 18.95 22.47
CA ILE A 638 -0.13 18.15 23.58
C ILE A 638 0.05 16.66 23.26
N ASP A 639 1.03 16.03 23.92
CA ASP A 639 1.19 14.58 23.93
C ASP A 639 0.27 13.97 25.00
N ALA A 640 -0.81 13.34 24.56
CA ALA A 640 -1.70 12.57 25.41
C ALA A 640 -1.72 11.09 24.98
N ALA A 641 -0.58 10.52 24.57
CA ALA A 641 -0.51 9.20 23.94
C ALA A 641 -1.24 8.09 24.74
N TYR A 642 -1.06 8.03 26.06
CA TYR A 642 -1.75 7.05 26.91
C TYR A 642 -3.10 7.56 27.41
N ALA A 643 -3.09 8.69 28.11
CA ALA A 643 -4.26 9.14 28.86
C ALA A 643 -5.29 9.89 28.00
N GLY A 644 -4.94 10.34 26.79
CA GLY A 644 -5.79 11.16 25.93
C GLY A 644 -7.16 10.55 25.67
N VAL A 645 -7.25 9.22 25.57
CA VAL A 645 -8.54 8.51 25.43
C VAL A 645 -9.51 8.74 26.60
N CYS A 646 -9.01 9.13 27.77
CA CYS A 646 -9.83 9.46 28.94
C CYS A 646 -10.64 10.75 28.76
N LEU A 647 -10.27 11.64 27.84
CA LEU A 647 -11.11 12.79 27.46
C LEU A 647 -12.46 12.37 26.85
N SER A 648 -12.57 11.10 26.44
CA SER A 648 -13.87 10.52 26.06
C SER A 648 -14.85 10.44 27.23
N LEU A 649 -14.38 10.43 28.47
CA LEU A 649 -15.17 10.45 29.71
C LEU A 649 -15.44 11.90 30.11
N PRO A 650 -16.69 12.41 29.98
CA PRO A 650 -16.98 13.81 30.27
C PRO A 650 -16.58 14.25 31.68
N GLU A 651 -16.68 13.35 32.65
CA GLU A 651 -16.32 13.57 34.06
C GLU A 651 -14.83 13.86 34.28
N LEU A 652 -13.93 13.50 33.34
CA LEU A 652 -12.48 13.71 33.48
C LEU A 652 -11.98 14.92 32.67
N ARG A 653 -12.82 15.56 31.85
CA ARG A 653 -12.37 16.62 30.93
C ARG A 653 -11.79 17.84 31.64
N ALA A 654 -12.36 18.22 32.79
CA ALA A 654 -11.90 19.37 33.56
C ALA A 654 -10.51 19.11 34.17
N GLU A 655 -10.30 17.95 34.82
CA GLU A 655 -8.99 17.58 35.39
C GLU A 655 -7.90 17.37 34.33
N MET A 656 -8.30 17.10 33.09
CA MET A 656 -7.42 16.94 31.93
C MET A 656 -7.25 18.25 31.14
N HIS A 657 -7.72 19.38 31.66
CA HIS A 657 -7.56 20.71 31.06
C HIS A 657 -8.13 20.85 29.64
N LEU A 658 -9.30 20.25 29.35
CA LEU A 658 -9.88 20.31 28.00
C LEU A 658 -10.07 21.74 27.47
N ASP A 659 -10.47 22.69 28.32
CA ASP A 659 -10.62 24.09 27.91
C ASP A 659 -9.29 24.72 27.44
N ALA A 660 -8.19 24.35 28.09
CA ALA A 660 -6.85 24.80 27.69
C ALA A 660 -6.40 24.10 26.39
N ILE A 661 -6.68 22.79 26.24
CA ILE A 661 -6.46 22.05 24.98
C ILE A 661 -7.21 22.74 23.82
N ASN A 662 -8.43 23.17 24.07
CA ASN A 662 -9.30 23.83 23.11
C ASN A 662 -9.01 25.33 22.94
N SER A 663 -8.01 25.89 23.63
CA SER A 663 -7.57 27.26 23.40
C SER A 663 -6.84 27.43 22.07
N ALA A 664 -6.86 28.64 21.52
CA ALA A 664 -6.16 28.97 20.26
C ALA A 664 -4.63 28.89 20.37
N ALA A 665 -4.07 28.78 21.58
CA ALA A 665 -2.62 28.66 21.79
C ALA A 665 -2.10 27.23 21.53
N VAL A 666 -2.98 26.22 21.47
CA VAL A 666 -2.59 24.84 21.20
C VAL A 666 -2.63 24.58 19.71
N ASP A 667 -1.50 24.18 19.13
CA ASP A 667 -1.38 23.95 17.70
C ASP A 667 -1.74 22.52 17.31
N SER A 668 -1.34 21.54 18.14
CA SER A 668 -1.58 20.13 17.86
C SER A 668 -1.80 19.28 19.10
N PHE A 669 -2.58 18.21 18.94
CA PHE A 669 -2.93 17.24 19.97
C PHE A 669 -2.77 15.82 19.41
N SER A 670 -2.32 14.87 20.24
CA SER A 670 -2.32 13.46 19.83
C SER A 670 -2.67 12.50 20.95
N THR A 671 -3.18 11.33 20.57
CA THR A 671 -3.45 10.20 21.46
C THR A 671 -3.16 8.89 20.73
N ASN A 672 -2.86 7.80 21.44
CA ASN A 672 -2.65 6.49 20.82
C ASN A 672 -3.81 5.56 21.15
N LEU A 673 -4.66 5.29 20.16
CA LEU A 673 -5.76 4.32 20.31
C LEU A 673 -5.23 2.89 20.51
N HIS A 674 -4.02 2.61 20.05
CA HIS A 674 -3.36 1.33 20.28
C HIS A 674 -2.77 1.12 21.66
N LYS A 675 -2.80 2.14 22.52
CA LYS A 675 -2.43 1.94 23.92
C LYS A 675 -3.63 1.40 24.70
N TRP A 676 -4.56 2.30 25.03
CA TRP A 676 -5.69 1.97 25.91
C TRP A 676 -7.04 2.02 25.19
N GLY A 677 -7.06 2.36 23.90
CA GLY A 677 -8.26 2.58 23.08
C GLY A 677 -8.77 1.38 22.27
N LEU A 678 -8.40 0.14 22.62
CA LEU A 678 -8.92 -1.11 22.02
C LEU A 678 -8.62 -1.32 20.51
N VAL A 679 -7.78 -0.48 19.90
CA VAL A 679 -7.44 -0.54 18.47
C VAL A 679 -6.09 -1.21 18.28
N GLN A 680 -5.97 -2.17 17.37
CA GLN A 680 -4.72 -2.86 17.07
C GLN A 680 -3.54 -1.91 16.82
N PHE A 681 -2.36 -2.32 17.29
CA PHE A 681 -1.09 -1.68 16.96
C PHE A 681 -0.85 -1.71 15.44
N ASP A 682 -0.57 -0.61 14.74
CA ASP A 682 -0.22 0.75 15.18
C ASP A 682 -1.33 1.79 14.88
N CYS A 683 -1.63 2.71 15.80
CA CYS A 683 -2.70 3.72 15.61
C CYS A 683 -2.54 4.95 16.52
N SER A 684 -2.05 6.05 15.96
CA SER A 684 -1.79 7.31 16.67
C SER A 684 -2.42 8.48 15.92
N PRO A 685 -3.71 8.78 16.13
CA PRO A 685 -4.33 10.00 15.61
C PRO A 685 -3.61 11.27 16.09
N LEU A 686 -3.24 12.11 15.13
CA LEU A 686 -2.75 13.47 15.31
C LEU A 686 -3.82 14.44 14.82
N HIS A 687 -4.17 15.41 15.65
CA HIS A 687 -5.05 16.54 15.34
C HIS A 687 -4.24 17.83 15.31
N VAL A 688 -4.47 18.66 14.31
CA VAL A 688 -3.83 19.98 14.15
C VAL A 688 -4.88 21.04 13.85
N ARG A 689 -4.65 22.27 14.31
CA ARG A 689 -5.50 23.42 13.96
C ARG A 689 -5.28 23.93 12.55
N ASP A 690 -4.07 23.77 12.00
CA ASP A 690 -3.76 24.07 10.60
C ASP A 690 -2.99 22.89 9.96
N ARG A 691 -3.67 22.10 9.12
CA ARG A 691 -3.02 21.03 8.34
C ARG A 691 -2.09 21.57 7.26
N GLY A 692 -2.22 22.85 6.92
CA GLY A 692 -1.31 23.58 6.05
C GLY A 692 0.10 23.66 6.62
N ASP A 693 0.28 23.74 7.94
CA ASP A 693 1.61 23.74 8.57
C ASP A 693 2.36 22.42 8.29
N LEU A 694 1.66 21.28 8.40
CA LEU A 694 2.23 19.98 8.02
C LEU A 694 2.48 19.89 6.52
N SER A 695 1.51 20.31 5.70
CA SER A 695 1.59 20.17 4.24
C SER A 695 2.71 21.02 3.64
N ARG A 696 2.89 22.27 4.11
CA ARG A 696 3.99 23.14 3.68
C ARG A 696 5.35 22.55 4.05
N ALA A 697 5.45 21.91 5.21
CA ALA A 697 6.71 21.37 5.71
C ALA A 697 7.10 20.01 5.10
N LEU A 698 6.14 19.25 4.57
CA LEU A 698 6.35 17.85 4.15
C LEU A 698 6.00 17.57 2.68
N SER A 699 5.36 18.49 1.97
CA SER A 699 4.95 18.27 0.59
C SER A 699 6.11 18.35 -0.39
N ILE A 700 6.41 17.24 -1.05
CA ILE A 700 7.18 17.19 -2.29
C ILE A 700 6.37 16.39 -3.31
N THR A 701 5.84 17.07 -4.33
CA THR A 701 4.93 16.45 -5.31
C THR A 701 5.57 16.37 -6.71
N PRO A 702 6.31 15.29 -7.01
CA PRO A 702 6.83 15.01 -8.34
C PRO A 702 5.71 14.75 -9.35
N THR A 703 6.01 14.87 -10.65
CA THR A 703 5.03 14.79 -11.74
C THR A 703 4.20 13.50 -11.73
N TYR A 704 4.79 12.35 -11.36
CA TYR A 704 4.08 11.06 -11.30
C TYR A 704 3.04 10.96 -10.16
N LEU A 705 3.10 11.90 -9.21
CA LEU A 705 2.21 11.98 -8.06
C LEU A 705 1.13 13.06 -8.19
N ARG A 706 1.17 13.85 -9.29
CA ARG A 706 0.19 14.89 -9.63
C ARG A 706 -1.11 14.26 -10.13
N THR A 707 -2.23 14.83 -9.70
CA THR A 707 -3.57 14.37 -10.10
C THR A 707 -4.47 15.57 -10.30
N LYS A 708 -5.44 15.46 -11.22
CA LYS A 708 -6.38 16.55 -11.52
C LYS A 708 -7.11 17.04 -10.26
N GLN A 709 -7.48 16.12 -9.37
CA GLN A 709 -8.21 16.43 -8.14
C GLN A 709 -7.33 17.16 -7.13
N ALA A 710 -6.07 16.71 -6.95
CA ALA A 710 -5.12 17.35 -6.05
C ALA A 710 -4.68 18.73 -6.54
N ASP A 711 -4.37 18.86 -7.84
CA ASP A 711 -3.97 20.15 -8.43
C ASP A 711 -5.12 21.18 -8.43
N ALA A 712 -6.37 20.72 -8.42
CA ALA A 712 -7.53 21.58 -8.23
C ALA A 712 -7.77 21.98 -6.77
N GLY A 713 -7.02 21.43 -5.80
CA GLY A 713 -7.20 21.68 -4.37
C GLY A 713 -8.46 21.05 -3.76
N ASN A 714 -9.11 20.12 -4.47
CA ASN A 714 -10.39 19.54 -4.07
C ASN A 714 -10.27 18.36 -3.09
N VAL A 715 -9.07 17.81 -2.92
CA VAL A 715 -8.82 16.60 -2.12
C VAL A 715 -7.59 16.79 -1.25
N LEU A 716 -7.53 16.02 -0.17
CA LEU A 716 -6.38 15.99 0.73
C LEU A 716 -5.56 14.72 0.46
N ASP A 717 -4.35 14.89 -0.08
CA ASP A 717 -3.39 13.79 -0.16
C ASP A 717 -2.66 13.63 1.18
N LEU A 718 -3.11 12.67 1.99
CA LEU A 718 -2.62 12.46 3.35
C LEU A 718 -1.12 12.15 3.45
N ARG A 719 -0.46 11.73 2.35
CA ARG A 719 1.02 11.62 2.33
C ARG A 719 1.70 12.93 2.70
N ASN A 720 1.08 14.08 2.41
CA ASN A 720 1.64 15.40 2.69
C ASN A 720 1.55 15.77 4.18
N LEU A 721 0.92 14.94 5.03
CA LEU A 721 0.80 15.14 6.47
C LEU A 721 1.66 14.17 7.29
N GLN A 722 2.53 13.40 6.64
CA GLN A 722 3.39 12.41 7.29
C GLN A 722 4.72 12.27 6.54
N ILE A 723 5.65 11.49 7.11
CA ILE A 723 6.99 11.30 6.54
C ILE A 723 6.98 10.26 5.41
N SER A 724 6.23 9.17 5.59
CA SER A 724 6.22 8.08 4.61
C SER A 724 5.40 8.42 3.36
N LEU A 725 5.79 7.95 2.19
CA LEU A 725 4.95 8.05 0.99
C LEU A 725 3.75 7.09 1.10
N GLY A 726 4.04 5.79 1.22
CA GLY A 726 3.02 4.73 1.32
C GLY A 726 2.36 4.66 2.69
N ARG A 727 1.08 4.25 2.72
CA ARG A 727 0.21 4.27 3.90
C ARG A 727 -0.68 3.05 3.97
N ARG A 728 -0.83 2.49 5.17
CA ARG A 728 -1.83 1.44 5.47
C ARG A 728 -3.22 2.06 5.64
N PHE A 729 -4.26 1.24 5.49
CA PHE A 729 -5.64 1.64 5.78
C PHE A 729 -5.96 1.66 7.29
N ARG A 730 -5.22 2.47 8.07
CA ARG A 730 -5.28 2.48 9.54
C ARG A 730 -6.64 2.90 10.10
N SER A 731 -7.42 3.68 9.36
CA SER A 731 -8.74 4.13 9.80
C SER A 731 -9.78 3.03 9.86
N LEU A 732 -9.61 1.93 9.11
CA LEU A 732 -10.58 0.84 9.07
C LEU A 732 -10.75 0.17 10.46
N LYS A 733 -9.66 -0.02 11.20
CA LYS A 733 -9.71 -0.55 12.57
C LYS A 733 -10.36 0.41 13.56
N VAL A 734 -10.13 1.71 13.43
CA VAL A 734 -10.84 2.71 14.26
C VAL A 734 -12.34 2.64 13.98
N TRP A 735 -12.71 2.55 12.70
CA TRP A 735 -14.10 2.45 12.28
C TRP A 735 -14.79 1.19 12.81
N PHE A 736 -14.16 0.03 12.70
CA PHE A 736 -14.70 -1.23 13.24
C PHE A 736 -14.85 -1.21 14.76
N VAL A 737 -13.81 -0.78 15.48
CA VAL A 737 -13.83 -0.74 16.94
C VAL A 737 -14.91 0.22 17.43
N LEU A 738 -14.92 1.47 16.98
CA LEU A 738 -15.90 2.45 17.48
C LEU A 738 -17.34 2.11 17.08
N ARG A 739 -17.56 1.46 15.92
CA ARG A 739 -18.90 0.99 15.53
C ARG A 739 -19.37 -0.24 16.30
N SER A 740 -18.46 -1.14 16.68
CA SER A 740 -18.81 -2.35 17.44
C SER A 740 -19.10 -2.03 18.91
N TYR A 741 -18.16 -1.35 19.58
CA TYR A 741 -18.29 -1.04 21.00
C TYR A 741 -19.25 0.12 21.27
N GLY A 742 -19.36 1.06 20.32
CA GLY A 742 -19.96 2.37 20.58
C GLY A 742 -19.19 3.16 21.64
N LEU A 743 -19.59 4.42 21.85
CA LEU A 743 -18.94 5.25 22.88
C LEU A 743 -19.19 4.73 24.30
N GLU A 744 -20.36 4.13 24.55
CA GLU A 744 -20.67 3.61 25.89
C GLU A 744 -19.83 2.38 26.24
N GLY A 745 -19.67 1.43 25.30
CA GLY A 745 -18.78 0.28 25.49
C GLY A 745 -17.32 0.70 25.68
N PHE A 746 -16.86 1.65 24.87
CA PHE A 746 -15.51 2.21 25.00
C PHE A 746 -15.28 2.87 26.37
N ARG A 747 -16.20 3.73 26.83
CA ARG A 747 -16.13 4.39 28.14
C ARG A 747 -16.22 3.39 29.28
N LYS A 748 -17.06 2.37 29.16
CA LYS A 748 -17.16 1.28 30.15
C LYS A 748 -15.84 0.53 30.30
N HIS A 749 -15.12 0.26 29.21
CA HIS A 749 -13.79 -0.35 29.26
C HIS A 749 -12.80 0.49 30.07
N LEU A 750 -12.72 1.80 29.79
CA LEU A 750 -11.85 2.73 30.54
C LEU A 750 -12.20 2.74 32.03
N ARG A 751 -13.49 2.91 32.37
CA ARG A 751 -13.95 2.91 33.77
C ARG A 751 -13.65 1.60 34.49
N THR A 752 -13.81 0.46 33.82
CA THR A 752 -13.56 -0.87 34.40
C THR A 752 -12.07 -1.03 34.74
N THR A 753 -11.19 -0.65 33.82
CA THR A 753 -9.73 -0.75 34.04
C THR A 753 -9.23 0.24 35.10
N MET A 754 -9.81 1.45 35.18
CA MET A 754 -9.57 2.38 36.30
C MET A 754 -10.04 1.80 37.65
N GLN A 755 -11.23 1.21 37.71
CA GLN A 755 -11.74 0.57 38.94
C GLN A 755 -10.82 -0.55 39.44
N LEU A 756 -10.25 -1.33 38.51
CA LEU A 756 -9.29 -2.39 38.84
C LEU A 756 -7.97 -1.84 39.39
N ALA A 757 -7.48 -0.71 38.85
CA ALA A 757 -6.30 -0.04 39.39
C ALA A 757 -6.57 0.55 40.80
N ASN A 758 -7.74 1.16 41.01
CA ASN A 758 -8.17 1.64 42.32
C ASN A 758 -8.30 0.50 43.35
N HIS A 759 -8.68 -0.70 42.89
CA HIS A 759 -8.69 -1.89 43.74
C HIS A 759 -7.27 -2.31 44.15
N PHE A 760 -6.31 -2.32 43.23
CA PHE A 760 -4.89 -2.56 43.56
C PHE A 760 -4.36 -1.51 44.54
N GLU A 761 -4.67 -0.23 44.32
CA GLU A 761 -4.32 0.85 45.23
C GLU A 761 -4.86 0.60 46.65
N SER A 762 -6.14 0.22 46.75
CA SER A 762 -6.81 -0.05 48.03
C SER A 762 -6.16 -1.22 48.76
N LEU A 763 -5.79 -2.28 48.04
CA LEU A 763 -5.07 -3.44 48.60
C LEU A 763 -3.69 -3.05 49.12
N LEU A 764 -2.95 -2.21 48.38
CA LEU A 764 -1.63 -1.72 48.80
C LEU A 764 -1.72 -0.86 50.05
N ARG A 765 -2.68 0.07 50.11
CA ARG A 765 -2.89 0.92 51.28
C ARG A 765 -3.35 0.16 52.53
N ALA A 766 -4.07 -0.94 52.35
CA ALA A 766 -4.54 -1.79 53.45
C ALA A 766 -3.50 -2.80 53.95
N ASP A 767 -2.29 -2.82 53.38
CA ASP A 767 -1.25 -3.75 53.82
C ASP A 767 -0.61 -3.35 55.14
N ASP A 768 -0.92 -4.10 56.20
CA ASP A 768 -0.42 -3.85 57.56
C ASP A 768 1.11 -4.05 57.70
N ALA A 769 1.78 -4.60 56.69
CA ALA A 769 3.24 -4.78 56.71
C ALA A 769 4.01 -3.47 56.68
N GLY A 770 3.42 -2.39 56.13
CA GLY A 770 4.05 -1.08 56.03
C GLY A 770 5.34 -1.05 55.19
N LEU A 771 5.55 -2.04 54.33
CA LEU A 771 6.77 -2.16 53.51
C LEU A 771 6.70 -1.38 52.21
N LEU A 772 5.50 -1.13 51.68
CA LEU A 772 5.27 -0.50 50.38
C LEU A 772 4.65 0.88 50.55
N GLU A 773 5.04 1.81 49.69
CA GLU A 773 4.45 3.14 49.61
C GLU A 773 4.11 3.52 48.17
N ILE A 774 3.07 4.34 48.01
CA ILE A 774 2.71 4.96 46.74
C ILE A 774 3.47 6.28 46.63
N VAL A 775 4.19 6.49 45.53
CA VAL A 775 5.16 7.59 45.38
C VAL A 775 4.73 8.67 44.38
N ALA A 776 3.66 8.42 43.63
CA ALA A 776 3.03 9.39 42.76
C ALA A 776 1.52 9.31 42.92
N LEU A 777 0.81 10.40 42.67
CA LEU A 777 -0.65 10.43 42.69
C LEU A 777 -1.20 9.35 41.74
N PRO A 778 -1.93 8.33 42.24
CA PRO A 778 -2.56 7.34 41.38
C PRO A 778 -3.51 8.03 40.41
N ARG A 779 -3.33 7.77 39.12
CA ARG A 779 -4.15 8.37 38.07
C ARG A 779 -4.59 7.32 37.06
N TRP A 780 -5.87 7.39 36.71
CA TRP A 780 -6.51 6.51 35.75
C TRP A 780 -6.30 5.03 36.10
N ALA A 781 -5.53 4.29 35.29
CA ALA A 781 -5.23 2.89 35.54
C ALA A 781 -3.76 2.63 35.92
N LEU A 782 -3.03 3.65 36.39
CA LEU A 782 -1.62 3.57 36.79
C LEU A 782 -1.45 3.81 38.30
N VAL A 783 -0.73 2.88 38.94
CA VAL A 783 -0.23 3.02 40.32
C VAL A 783 1.30 2.91 40.30
N VAL A 784 1.99 3.86 40.91
CA VAL A 784 3.45 3.84 41.07
C VAL A 784 3.80 3.69 42.53
N PHE A 785 4.58 2.67 42.85
CA PHE A 785 4.90 2.29 44.21
C PHE A 785 6.34 1.78 44.33
N ARG A 786 6.83 1.69 45.57
CA ARG A 786 8.14 1.13 45.87
C ARG A 786 8.17 0.57 47.29
N MET A 787 9.21 -0.17 47.65
CA MET A 787 9.49 -0.52 49.03
C MET A 787 10.09 0.67 49.78
N ASN A 788 9.55 0.98 50.95
CA ASN A 788 10.09 1.96 51.90
C ASN A 788 9.68 1.61 53.34
N PRO A 789 10.43 0.72 54.03
CA PRO A 789 10.18 0.40 55.43
C PRO A 789 10.58 1.58 56.32
N LYS A 790 9.58 2.41 56.68
CA LYS A 790 9.81 3.67 57.42
C LYS A 790 10.56 3.43 58.73
N GLY A 791 11.60 4.22 58.97
CA GLY A 791 12.34 4.24 60.24
C GLY A 791 13.51 3.26 60.36
N GLU A 792 13.82 2.47 59.33
CA GLU A 792 14.87 1.43 59.38
C GLU A 792 16.24 1.87 58.81
N GLY A 793 16.39 3.11 58.34
CA GLY A 793 17.69 3.67 57.94
C GLY A 793 18.42 2.91 56.82
N VAL A 794 17.67 2.28 55.91
CA VAL A 794 18.21 1.41 54.84
C VAL A 794 18.47 2.16 53.53
N ASP A 795 19.34 1.60 52.68
CA ASP A 795 19.48 2.03 51.29
C ASP A 795 18.24 1.59 50.49
N VAL A 796 17.28 2.51 50.37
CA VAL A 796 16.00 2.32 49.66
C VAL A 796 16.21 2.03 48.17
N GLU A 797 17.25 2.58 47.55
CA GLU A 797 17.53 2.41 46.13
C GLU A 797 18.02 0.97 45.87
N GLN A 798 18.96 0.48 46.67
CA GLN A 798 19.43 -0.90 46.57
C GLN A 798 18.33 -1.91 46.93
N LEU A 799 17.51 -1.61 47.94
CA LEU A 799 16.36 -2.45 48.32
C LEU A 799 15.37 -2.60 47.15
N ASN A 800 15.04 -1.51 46.46
CA ASN A 800 14.10 -1.57 45.35
C ASN A 800 14.67 -2.24 44.09
N LYS A 801 15.99 -2.18 43.87
CA LYS A 801 16.65 -2.99 42.83
C LYS A 801 16.55 -4.49 43.16
N ALA A 802 16.83 -4.87 44.39
CA ALA A 802 16.68 -6.26 44.83
C ALA A 802 15.21 -6.74 44.76
N PHE A 803 14.26 -5.85 45.08
CA PHE A 803 12.83 -6.13 44.95
C PHE A 803 12.42 -6.31 43.48
N TRP A 804 12.93 -5.46 42.59
CA TRP A 804 12.71 -5.60 41.15
C TRP A 804 13.24 -6.93 40.63
N ASP A 805 14.46 -7.32 40.99
CA ASP A 805 15.04 -8.60 40.57
C ASP A 805 14.16 -9.79 41.00
N ASP A 806 13.62 -9.75 42.22
CA ASP A 806 12.70 -10.79 42.71
C ASP A 806 11.34 -10.75 41.99
N LEU A 807 10.82 -9.57 41.63
CA LEU A 807 9.60 -9.42 40.84
C LEU A 807 9.80 -9.92 39.40
N GLU A 808 10.94 -9.63 38.80
CA GLU A 808 11.29 -10.06 37.43
C GLU A 808 11.42 -11.60 37.34
N ALA A 809 11.91 -12.24 38.41
CA ALA A 809 11.89 -13.70 38.53
C ALA A 809 10.46 -14.29 38.51
N GLN A 810 9.42 -13.49 38.77
CA GLN A 810 8.00 -13.87 38.68
C GLN A 810 7.37 -13.52 37.32
N SER A 811 8.17 -13.14 36.31
CA SER A 811 7.68 -12.68 34.99
C SER A 811 6.82 -13.69 34.23
N ALA A 812 6.86 -14.97 34.60
CA ALA A 812 5.94 -15.99 34.10
C ALA A 812 4.51 -15.82 34.62
N HIS A 813 4.30 -15.21 35.79
CA HIS A 813 2.99 -15.08 36.44
C HIS A 813 2.34 -13.71 36.22
N PHE A 814 3.15 -12.65 36.17
CA PHE A 814 2.73 -11.29 35.88
C PHE A 814 3.90 -10.47 35.34
N VAL A 815 3.63 -9.36 34.66
CA VAL A 815 4.67 -8.41 34.21
C VAL A 815 4.39 -7.04 34.78
N LEU A 816 5.41 -6.43 35.38
CA LEU A 816 5.46 -5.03 35.81
C LEU A 816 6.60 -4.32 35.07
N THR A 817 6.74 -3.00 35.25
CA THR A 817 7.94 -2.30 34.82
C THR A 817 8.46 -1.34 35.87
N GLN A 818 9.77 -1.18 35.90
CA GLN A 818 10.46 -0.17 36.72
C GLN A 818 10.38 1.24 36.10
N THR A 819 10.59 2.24 36.93
CA THR A 819 10.82 3.64 36.53
C THR A 819 11.69 4.35 37.57
N SER A 820 12.10 5.58 37.28
CA SER A 820 12.79 6.44 38.24
C SER A 820 12.13 7.82 38.24
N LEU A 821 11.83 8.33 39.43
CA LEU A 821 11.21 9.64 39.62
C LEU A 821 12.19 10.61 40.30
N PRO A 822 12.21 11.90 39.93
CA PRO A 822 12.99 12.91 40.63
C PRO A 822 12.71 12.89 42.14
N GLU A 823 13.74 13.06 42.96
CA GLU A 823 13.71 13.07 44.44
C GLU A 823 13.34 11.73 45.10
N VAL A 824 12.70 10.82 44.36
CA VAL A 824 12.28 9.50 44.85
C VAL A 824 13.29 8.42 44.46
N GLY A 825 13.73 8.37 43.20
CA GLY A 825 14.60 7.31 42.69
C GLY A 825 13.80 6.11 42.16
N PHE A 826 14.32 4.91 42.33
CA PHE A 826 13.78 3.68 41.72
C PHE A 826 12.39 3.30 42.24
N CYS A 827 11.48 3.02 41.30
CA CYS A 827 10.07 2.72 41.56
C CYS A 827 9.55 1.61 40.63
N ILE A 828 8.40 1.04 40.98
CA ILE A 828 7.67 0.02 40.22
C ILE A 828 6.32 0.59 39.75
N ARG A 829 5.92 0.24 38.53
CA ARG A 829 4.67 0.64 37.90
C ARG A 829 3.74 -0.55 37.75
N PHE A 830 2.47 -0.34 38.09
CA PHE A 830 1.37 -1.26 37.86
C PHE A 830 0.32 -0.54 37.00
N VAL A 831 0.09 -1.03 35.77
CA VAL A 831 -0.88 -0.45 34.85
C VAL A 831 -1.92 -1.47 34.42
N VAL A 832 -3.19 -1.25 34.76
CA VAL A 832 -4.27 -2.10 34.25
C VAL A 832 -4.67 -1.64 32.85
N GLY A 833 -4.78 -2.58 31.90
CA GLY A 833 -5.22 -2.21 30.57
C GLY A 833 -5.79 -3.31 29.71
N SER A 834 -5.37 -4.58 29.88
CA SER A 834 -5.92 -5.69 29.09
C SER A 834 -7.45 -5.78 29.27
N PRO A 835 -8.23 -5.93 28.18
CA PRO A 835 -9.67 -6.14 28.26
C PRO A 835 -10.09 -7.42 29.01
N GLN A 836 -9.15 -8.36 29.20
CA GLN A 836 -9.39 -9.61 29.91
C GLN A 836 -9.09 -9.54 31.41
N THR A 837 -8.43 -8.48 31.88
CA THR A 837 -8.13 -8.35 33.31
C THR A 837 -9.42 -8.24 34.10
N GLN A 838 -9.46 -8.95 35.23
CA GLN A 838 -10.60 -8.99 36.15
C GLN A 838 -10.10 -8.80 37.57
N ARG A 839 -11.01 -8.60 38.51
CA ARG A 839 -10.66 -8.35 39.91
C ARG A 839 -9.79 -9.44 40.52
N HIS A 840 -10.08 -10.71 40.26
CA HIS A 840 -9.31 -11.84 40.81
C HIS A 840 -7.87 -11.90 40.26
N HIS A 841 -7.63 -11.43 39.03
CA HIS A 841 -6.30 -11.29 38.45
C HIS A 841 -5.48 -10.27 39.23
N VAL A 842 -6.06 -9.09 39.51
CA VAL A 842 -5.43 -8.04 40.32
C VAL A 842 -5.15 -8.53 41.74
N GLU A 843 -6.10 -9.21 42.38
CA GLU A 843 -5.95 -9.77 43.73
C GLU A 843 -4.86 -10.84 43.79
N HIS A 844 -4.75 -11.69 42.76
CA HIS A 844 -3.70 -12.69 42.67
C HIS A 844 -2.32 -12.05 42.50
N THR A 845 -2.18 -11.09 41.58
CA THR A 845 -0.92 -10.36 41.38
C THR A 845 -0.51 -9.59 42.62
N TRP A 846 -1.45 -8.93 43.30
CA TRP A 846 -1.18 -8.26 44.57
C TRP A 846 -0.62 -9.21 45.63
N LYS A 847 -1.20 -10.40 45.80
CA LYS A 847 -0.69 -11.42 46.75
C LYS A 847 0.77 -11.77 46.46
N LEU A 848 1.12 -11.99 45.19
CA LEU A 848 2.50 -12.29 44.80
C LEU A 848 3.42 -11.10 45.07
N VAL A 849 3.03 -9.88 44.68
CA VAL A 849 3.81 -8.66 44.95
C VAL A 849 4.08 -8.46 46.44
N ALA A 850 3.05 -8.61 47.28
CA ALA A 850 3.17 -8.45 48.73
C ALA A 850 4.02 -9.56 49.37
N GLN A 851 3.90 -10.80 48.89
CA GLN A 851 4.74 -11.91 49.35
C GLN A 851 6.21 -11.72 48.95
N THR A 852 6.45 -11.28 47.71
CA THR A 852 7.79 -10.93 47.22
C THR A 852 8.39 -9.84 48.09
N ALA A 853 7.67 -8.74 48.34
CA ALA A 853 8.15 -7.64 49.18
C ALA A 853 8.56 -8.10 50.59
N ARG A 854 7.76 -8.96 51.25
CA ARG A 854 8.12 -9.53 52.56
C ARG A 854 9.37 -10.40 52.50
N SER A 855 9.52 -11.18 51.44
CA SER A 855 10.64 -12.10 51.26
C SER A 855 11.94 -11.35 50.94
N THR A 856 11.87 -10.36 50.04
CA THR A 856 12.96 -9.42 49.74
C THR A 856 13.38 -8.70 51.01
N TRP A 857 12.44 -8.17 51.80
CA TRP A 857 12.74 -7.46 53.04
C TRP A 857 13.45 -8.35 54.05
N ALA A 858 12.94 -9.56 54.30
CA ALA A 858 13.55 -10.49 55.23
C ALA A 858 15.00 -10.83 54.84
N ARG A 859 15.24 -11.07 53.54
CA ARG A 859 16.59 -11.31 53.00
C ARG A 859 17.48 -10.08 53.14
N PHE A 860 16.99 -8.91 52.74
CA PHE A 860 17.75 -7.66 52.74
C PHE A 860 18.14 -7.23 54.15
N LYS A 861 17.21 -7.32 55.12
CA LYS A 861 17.48 -7.03 56.53
C LYS A 861 18.56 -7.95 57.10
N SER A 862 18.53 -9.24 56.76
CA SER A 862 19.54 -10.20 57.21
C SER A 862 20.94 -9.97 56.63
N SER A 863 21.06 -9.29 55.49
CA SER A 863 22.37 -8.93 54.91
C SER A 863 22.93 -7.60 55.42
N CYS A 864 22.13 -6.79 56.11
CA CYS A 864 22.53 -5.50 56.68
C CYS A 864 22.88 -5.59 58.18
N THR A 865 22.41 -6.64 58.87
CA THR A 865 22.80 -7.01 60.23
C THR A 865 24.00 -7.94 60.21
#